data_AF-A0A842QCU8-F1
#
_entry.id   AF-A0A842QCU8-F1
#
_cell.length_a   1.000
_cell.length_b   1.000
_cell.length_c   1.000
_cell.angle_alpha   90.00
_cell.angle_beta   90.00
_cell.angle_gamma   90.00
#
_symmetry.space_group_name_H-M   'P 1'
#
loop_
_entity.id
_entity.type
_entity.pdbx_description
1 polymer ?
#
loop_
_entity_poly.entity_id
_entity_poly.type
_entity_poly.pdbx_seq_one_letter_code
_entity_poly.pdbx_strand_id
1 'polypeptide(L)'
;MKNGELDGDAGKIPPKTQASNLSELPLPVGADLQEKRQSAIDCWQAQSFAARIHREFEASLEKGLTAGMKSRFYALFEYYEQAVSSLRTALKERNTAGLVSSLRSLIALNAPLNYMHSTAPNAIPLHLAMEPKLKGKLIRDLLIKVQEESIESMTAARLTEYINEHEFLQKTTKRTVERHLGHLVESGHLSKTNGAYERTNRTYMSTNLDDAGLQTLLGEELYIEFEMNGFPGLSNIENKTAEFKQFFEEMTDTGELVSELFLATITDLLGPESERPTIEQWHCRDLIGSSIPRPYQRDAFTIFRGHGYQGPLIEAPTGSGKTLIGMMAIQDWLKTTSPGESILVLVPTINYEQQWVRELCYKSIGLQLSPDDVFAGTPTDYEMKRQRSKTPPVVLIMTYAGLAQLGSPKGKGGFDKISLERFLQGSNTRYVILDEVHKVVQDMEGVSASVTSLLVDWLEDGSIEGLIGFSGTAKAYRERFEKLGLRLVYVVPSVDLIAYGFVAPFGELGVPFTYSDRESEMRSLLGSYKSLLRDYTDLVGSHFLRTTFSDIPFKKRLTIARDILDMYSYRKDRREAIKARFRRWRKEGDLGLNELSLISMIQIAKNLSDEALVRQTLVGYPEKTQRKRMIRFRRLLVKFRDVRLSLLGLVTSSEIASKLKVSGFGRRIQANALLESYQSIPTKKELEEKVDDTLSNTIAGLYRILRSLYYRMGEGRVEAISAVIQAERQVRDLNNVIVFGRGKSLDWRSGLAEPGYSGVAGIFSQMLGENELTPMAVLSSEVYLPFSRNQQIPMRIASFIKREIMGSDLSQTLFGLLTQGTQIPTKRLQAFKSSFDEIITSYVESLSSVGAWRPVEFDTEVLQPLIKTVNKLNLEERETIVSRLDTANPHLEKWMRGFYDYALIASRFSDAIESKLQQPNGGRQRFYVIKMAQGSKKQLMYDLTARIVDAKDLPINVIIVSRWARTGWDVTTPNLLIDATATRNVTAWQQLRGRTMRAMGAWDKDCYEAMMFLLGSRMGDTKNQEIESRLPDEEKTTALTLDKTTQDLLLEVHEKANVYIENRRFKKTLSDKIRQGDLSLFTDRERIKLAVELMMVRNKVTHIYELVKAYGSTTQIRFDRRAKEWRRRSAVSAKHSHNFSVNPFTGDYCKGSEHSPFVYVEDPREYSPTRLKAHLAKLLAGCDAKIVEGWIKAVMR
;
A
#
# COMPACT_ATOMS: atom_id res chain seq x y z
N MET A 1 -2.02 -59.56 11.21
CA MET A 1 -2.06 -60.24 12.53
C MET A 1 -3.34 -59.83 13.22
N LYS A 2 -4.00 -60.78 13.92
CA LYS A 2 -5.03 -60.68 14.98
C LYS A 2 -5.77 -59.32 15.11
N ASN A 3 -7.07 -59.21 14.78
CA ASN A 3 -8.29 -59.84 15.35
C ASN A 3 -8.73 -59.21 16.69
N GLY A 4 -10.02 -58.88 16.80
CA GLY A 4 -10.67 -58.34 18.00
C GLY A 4 -12.08 -57.82 17.72
N GLU A 5 -13.05 -58.74 17.62
CA GLU A 5 -14.51 -58.46 17.55
C GLU A 5 -15.18 -58.70 18.92
N LEU A 6 -16.52 -58.59 18.97
CA LEU A 6 -17.45 -59.00 20.05
C LEU A 6 -17.65 -58.02 21.23
N ASP A 7 -18.86 -57.85 21.79
CA ASP A 7 -20.23 -57.98 21.25
C ASP A 7 -21.28 -57.36 22.20
N GLY A 8 -22.48 -57.01 21.70
CA GLY A 8 -23.71 -56.72 22.48
C GLY A 8 -23.76 -55.45 23.38
N ASP A 9 -24.91 -55.03 23.94
CA ASP A 9 -26.33 -55.32 23.61
C ASP A 9 -27.28 -54.24 24.20
N ALA A 10 -28.54 -54.22 23.75
CA ALA A 10 -29.75 -53.77 24.46
C ALA A 10 -29.81 -52.37 25.13
N GLY A 11 -29.90 -51.34 24.29
CA GLY A 11 -30.80 -50.16 24.37
C GLY A 11 -31.36 -49.56 25.69
N LYS A 12 -31.31 -48.23 25.77
CA LYS A 12 -32.34 -47.39 26.44
C LYS A 12 -32.36 -45.95 25.91
N ILE A 13 -33.50 -45.29 26.05
CA ILE A 13 -33.76 -43.92 25.58
C ILE A 13 -33.08 -42.90 26.51
N PRO A 14 -32.29 -41.93 26.00
CA PRO A 14 -31.79 -40.82 26.82
C PRO A 14 -32.90 -39.79 27.12
N PRO A 15 -32.99 -39.26 28.35
CA PRO A 15 -34.05 -38.34 28.76
C PRO A 15 -33.84 -36.89 28.28
N LYS A 16 -34.86 -36.06 28.48
CA LYS A 16 -34.86 -34.62 28.17
C LYS A 16 -33.74 -33.87 28.91
N THR A 17 -33.22 -32.83 28.25
CA THR A 17 -32.36 -31.81 28.85
C THR A 17 -33.01 -31.16 30.08
N GLN A 18 -32.24 -31.06 31.17
CA GLN A 18 -32.46 -30.08 32.23
C GLN A 18 -31.30 -29.08 32.20
N ALA A 19 -31.62 -27.79 32.23
CA ALA A 19 -30.62 -26.75 32.45
C ALA A 19 -30.36 -26.62 33.95
N SER A 20 -29.09 -26.54 34.35
CA SER A 20 -28.67 -26.42 35.75
C SER A 20 -27.77 -25.21 35.94
N ASN A 21 -28.28 -24.22 36.69
CA ASN A 21 -27.58 -23.22 37.50
C ASN A 21 -26.19 -22.77 37.02
N LEU A 22 -26.14 -21.63 36.33
CA LEU A 22 -24.95 -20.77 36.26
C LEU A 22 -25.17 -19.54 37.16
N SER A 23 -24.84 -19.71 38.43
CA SER A 23 -24.74 -18.66 39.44
C SER A 23 -23.60 -19.04 40.40
N GLU A 24 -22.81 -18.06 40.84
CA GLU A 24 -21.58 -18.19 41.65
C GLU A 24 -20.27 -18.51 40.90
N LEU A 25 -19.64 -17.46 40.34
CA LEU A 25 -18.18 -17.31 40.30
C LEU A 25 -17.82 -15.87 40.74
N PRO A 26 -16.84 -15.67 41.64
CA PRO A 26 -16.54 -14.34 42.19
C PRO A 26 -15.61 -13.51 41.30
N LEU A 27 -15.80 -12.18 41.31
CA LEU A 27 -14.92 -11.21 40.66
C LEU A 27 -13.70 -10.86 41.54
N PRO A 28 -12.51 -10.62 40.95
CA PRO A 28 -11.33 -10.19 41.69
C PRO A 28 -11.38 -8.69 42.03
N VAL A 29 -11.07 -8.34 43.28
CA VAL A 29 -10.96 -6.94 43.75
C VAL A 29 -9.53 -6.42 43.55
N GLY A 30 -9.39 -5.18 43.06
CA GLY A 30 -8.08 -4.56 42.85
C GLY A 30 -8.10 -3.14 42.28
N ALA A 31 -8.57 -2.17 43.07
CA ALA A 31 -8.17 -0.77 42.90
C ALA A 31 -6.64 -0.65 43.13
N ASP A 32 -5.91 0.31 42.55
CA ASP A 32 -6.17 1.76 42.55
C ASP A 32 -5.59 2.45 41.27
N LEU A 33 -5.83 3.75 41.09
CA LEU A 33 -5.27 4.67 40.06
C LEU A 33 -5.85 4.60 38.62
N GLN A 34 -6.95 3.88 38.33
CA GLN A 34 -7.51 3.82 36.96
C GLN A 34 -8.71 4.72 36.66
N GLU A 35 -9.49 5.15 37.66
CA GLU A 35 -10.88 5.61 37.47
C GLU A 35 -11.06 6.80 36.51
N LYS A 36 -10.13 7.76 36.50
CA LYS A 36 -10.21 8.99 35.67
C LYS A 36 -10.08 8.76 34.15
N ARG A 37 -10.05 7.52 33.67
CA ARG A 37 -10.09 7.17 32.24
C ARG A 37 -11.31 6.36 31.80
N GLN A 38 -12.11 5.85 32.75
CA GLN A 38 -13.15 4.88 32.44
C GLN A 38 -14.40 5.54 31.83
N SER A 39 -14.93 6.57 32.49
CA SER A 39 -16.28 7.10 32.21
C SER A 39 -16.53 7.56 30.77
N ALA A 40 -15.51 8.09 30.08
CA ALA A 40 -15.65 8.49 28.68
C ALA A 40 -15.77 7.29 27.71
N ILE A 41 -15.39 6.08 28.10
CA ILE A 41 -15.50 4.86 27.30
C ILE A 41 -16.92 4.28 27.41
N ASP A 42 -17.46 4.26 28.63
CA ASP A 42 -18.72 3.60 28.96
C ASP A 42 -19.92 4.23 28.21
N CYS A 43 -19.93 5.55 28.04
CA CYS A 43 -20.95 6.27 27.25
C CYS A 43 -20.95 5.88 25.74
N TRP A 44 -19.78 5.70 25.11
CA TRP A 44 -19.73 5.24 23.71
C TRP A 44 -20.09 3.74 23.58
N GLN A 45 -19.84 2.95 24.63
CA GLN A 45 -20.34 1.58 24.71
C GLN A 45 -21.88 1.58 24.79
N ALA A 46 -22.49 2.43 25.62
CA ALA A 46 -23.95 2.57 25.70
C ALA A 46 -24.59 2.86 24.33
N GLN A 47 -24.10 3.88 23.61
CA GLN A 47 -24.67 4.27 22.32
C GLN A 47 -24.48 3.19 21.23
N SER A 48 -23.29 2.59 21.13
CA SER A 48 -23.04 1.53 20.12
C SER A 48 -23.78 0.23 20.46
N PHE A 49 -23.91 -0.12 21.74
CA PHE A 49 -24.72 -1.22 22.22
C PHE A 49 -26.20 -0.99 21.91
N ALA A 50 -26.75 0.19 22.24
CA ALA A 50 -28.13 0.55 21.92
C ALA A 50 -28.43 0.47 20.42
N ALA A 51 -27.59 1.08 19.58
CA ALA A 51 -27.76 1.06 18.13
C ALA A 51 -27.60 -0.34 17.50
N ARG A 52 -26.85 -1.25 18.12
CA ARG A 52 -26.79 -2.67 17.72
C ARG A 52 -28.05 -3.42 18.15
N ILE A 53 -28.40 -3.35 19.43
CA ILE A 53 -29.54 -4.08 20.01
C ILE A 53 -30.88 -3.61 19.41
N HIS A 54 -31.00 -2.33 19.03
CA HIS A 54 -32.08 -1.78 18.21
C HIS A 54 -32.20 -2.47 16.85
N ARG A 55 -31.09 -2.62 16.11
CA ARG A 55 -31.09 -3.27 14.80
C ARG A 55 -31.37 -4.77 14.89
N GLU A 56 -30.93 -5.43 15.96
CA GLU A 56 -31.29 -6.82 16.25
C GLU A 56 -32.77 -6.98 16.67
N PHE A 57 -33.36 -5.96 17.30
CA PHE A 57 -34.79 -5.87 17.56
C PHE A 57 -35.58 -5.67 16.26
N GLU A 58 -35.22 -4.73 15.39
CA GLU A 58 -35.87 -4.53 14.08
C GLU A 58 -35.77 -5.80 13.21
N ALA A 59 -34.60 -6.44 13.15
CA ALA A 59 -34.42 -7.72 12.46
C ALA A 59 -35.14 -8.91 13.12
N SER A 60 -35.69 -8.74 14.34
CA SER A 60 -36.62 -9.69 14.98
C SER A 60 -38.07 -9.33 14.70
N LEU A 61 -38.40 -8.04 14.64
CA LEU A 61 -39.70 -7.46 14.28
C LEU A 61 -40.11 -7.86 12.86
N GLU A 62 -39.23 -7.63 11.88
CA GLU A 62 -39.42 -8.03 10.47
C GLU A 62 -39.71 -9.54 10.30
N LYS A 63 -39.28 -10.37 11.24
CA LYS A 63 -39.45 -11.83 11.23
C LYS A 63 -40.56 -12.32 12.16
N GLY A 64 -41.29 -11.42 12.84
CA GLY A 64 -42.32 -11.76 13.82
C GLY A 64 -41.82 -12.49 15.07
N LEU A 65 -40.52 -12.44 15.38
CA LEU A 65 -39.89 -13.24 16.42
C LEU A 65 -39.99 -12.58 17.81
N THR A 66 -41.17 -12.67 18.44
CA THR A 66 -41.47 -12.05 19.75
C THR A 66 -40.45 -12.39 20.85
N ALA A 67 -39.87 -13.60 20.83
CA ALA A 67 -38.82 -14.00 21.77
C ALA A 67 -37.48 -13.27 21.52
N GLY A 68 -37.13 -13.00 20.26
CA GLY A 68 -35.99 -12.19 19.88
C GLY A 68 -36.19 -10.74 20.32
N MET A 69 -37.35 -10.15 20.01
CA MET A 69 -37.73 -8.80 20.44
C MET A 69 -37.56 -8.63 21.96
N LYS A 70 -38.14 -9.54 22.76
CA LYS A 70 -38.02 -9.52 24.23
C LYS A 70 -36.58 -9.69 24.72
N SER A 71 -35.80 -10.60 24.12
CA SER A 71 -34.39 -10.78 24.48
C SER A 71 -33.56 -9.52 24.23
N ARG A 72 -33.86 -8.76 23.17
CA ARG A 72 -33.15 -7.51 22.85
C ARG A 72 -33.58 -6.36 23.74
N PHE A 73 -34.88 -6.21 24.02
CA PHE A 73 -35.35 -5.26 25.03
C PHE A 73 -34.72 -5.51 26.41
N TYR A 74 -34.70 -6.75 26.91
CA TYR A 74 -34.12 -7.01 28.24
C TYR A 74 -32.61 -6.80 28.28
N ALA A 75 -31.86 -7.18 27.24
CA ALA A 75 -30.44 -6.88 27.16
C ALA A 75 -30.16 -5.36 27.15
N LEU A 76 -31.03 -4.55 26.53
CA LEU A 76 -30.94 -3.09 26.56
C LEU A 76 -31.31 -2.51 27.94
N PHE A 77 -32.36 -3.06 28.56
CA PHE A 77 -32.87 -2.63 29.86
C PHE A 77 -31.91 -2.94 31.01
N GLU A 78 -31.23 -4.09 31.01
CA GLU A 78 -30.17 -4.41 31.98
C GLU A 78 -29.06 -3.34 31.99
N TYR A 79 -28.67 -2.84 30.80
CA TYR A 79 -27.68 -1.78 30.65
C TYR A 79 -28.23 -0.40 31.07
N TYR A 80 -29.54 -0.17 30.91
CA TYR A 80 -30.23 1.01 31.44
C TYR A 80 -30.30 1.00 32.99
N GLU A 81 -30.65 -0.13 33.62
CA GLU A 81 -30.60 -0.27 35.08
C GLU A 81 -29.18 -0.07 35.62
N GLN A 82 -28.16 -0.56 34.91
CA GLN A 82 -26.76 -0.27 35.25
C GLN A 82 -26.46 1.24 35.16
N ALA A 83 -26.89 1.93 34.10
CA ALA A 83 -26.67 3.37 33.95
C ALA A 83 -27.42 4.20 35.02
N VAL A 84 -28.64 3.83 35.39
CA VAL A 84 -29.38 4.44 36.52
C VAL A 84 -28.64 4.20 37.84
N SER A 85 -28.12 2.99 38.07
CA SER A 85 -27.32 2.68 39.27
C SER A 85 -26.04 3.52 39.34
N SER A 86 -25.31 3.64 38.22
CA SER A 86 -24.12 4.50 38.11
C SER A 86 -24.44 5.98 38.32
N LEU A 87 -25.60 6.48 37.82
CA LEU A 87 -26.05 7.85 38.08
C LEU A 87 -26.24 8.10 39.58
N ARG A 88 -26.98 7.22 40.26
CA ARG A 88 -27.28 7.35 41.71
C ARG A 88 -26.00 7.34 42.56
N THR A 89 -25.05 6.45 42.24
CA THR A 89 -23.74 6.42 42.90
C THR A 89 -22.96 7.71 42.63
N ALA A 90 -22.90 8.16 41.38
CA ALA A 90 -22.17 9.38 41.02
C ALA A 90 -22.79 10.66 41.59
N LEU A 91 -24.11 10.70 41.83
CA LEU A 91 -24.79 11.78 42.57
C LEU A 91 -24.32 11.80 44.04
N LYS A 92 -24.37 10.65 44.73
CA LYS A 92 -23.93 10.53 46.13
C LYS A 92 -22.44 10.82 46.33
N GLU A 93 -21.61 10.46 45.35
CA GLU A 93 -20.15 10.70 45.37
C GLU A 93 -19.74 12.07 44.82
N ARG A 94 -20.68 12.88 44.29
CA ARG A 94 -20.43 14.14 43.57
C ARG A 94 -19.42 13.98 42.41
N ASN A 95 -19.43 12.81 41.77
CA ASN A 95 -18.47 12.41 40.75
C ASN A 95 -18.88 12.96 39.38
N THR A 96 -18.45 14.18 39.05
CA THR A 96 -18.73 14.89 37.78
C THR A 96 -18.51 14.00 36.55
N ALA A 97 -17.45 13.17 36.55
CA ALA A 97 -17.11 12.31 35.43
C ALA A 97 -18.05 11.11 35.29
N GLY A 98 -18.53 10.57 36.41
CA GLY A 98 -19.57 9.53 36.46
C GLY A 98 -20.95 10.07 36.08
N LEU A 99 -21.30 11.28 36.52
CA LEU A 99 -22.56 11.96 36.18
C LEU A 99 -22.67 12.19 34.66
N VAL A 100 -21.67 12.84 34.05
CA VAL A 100 -21.64 13.12 32.60
C VAL A 100 -21.73 11.85 31.76
N SER A 101 -21.10 10.75 32.19
CA SER A 101 -21.21 9.46 31.50
C SER A 101 -22.60 8.85 31.65
N SER A 102 -23.09 8.74 32.89
CA SER A 102 -24.36 8.05 33.18
C SER A 102 -25.54 8.74 32.48
N LEU A 103 -25.61 10.07 32.53
CA LEU A 103 -26.66 10.85 31.87
C LEU A 103 -26.66 10.67 30.34
N ARG A 104 -25.47 10.73 29.71
CA ARG A 104 -25.35 10.48 28.26
C ARG A 104 -25.66 9.04 27.88
N SER A 105 -25.32 8.08 28.73
CA SER A 105 -25.71 6.68 28.54
C SER A 105 -27.23 6.53 28.60
N LEU A 106 -27.91 7.16 29.56
CA LEU A 106 -29.37 7.11 29.68
C LEU A 106 -30.07 7.69 28.45
N ILE A 107 -29.66 8.87 27.97
CA ILE A 107 -30.17 9.46 26.70
C ILE A 107 -29.96 8.49 25.52
N ALA A 108 -28.78 7.85 25.42
CA ALA A 108 -28.49 6.92 24.34
C ALA A 108 -29.26 5.58 24.40
N LEU A 109 -29.80 5.22 25.58
CA LEU A 109 -30.52 3.96 25.83
C LEU A 109 -32.05 4.15 25.80
N ASN A 110 -32.55 5.30 26.26
CA ASN A 110 -33.97 5.57 26.46
C ASN A 110 -34.75 5.68 25.14
N ALA A 111 -34.31 6.49 24.18
CA ALA A 111 -35.02 6.65 22.90
C ALA A 111 -35.22 5.29 22.14
N PRO A 112 -34.24 4.37 22.08
CA PRO A 112 -34.46 3.01 21.57
C PRO A 112 -35.36 2.13 22.46
N LEU A 113 -35.29 2.22 23.79
CA LEU A 113 -36.21 1.49 24.68
C LEU A 113 -37.68 1.91 24.46
N ASN A 114 -37.93 3.21 24.27
CA ASN A 114 -39.26 3.73 24.01
C ASN A 114 -39.77 3.32 22.62
N TYR A 115 -38.91 3.37 21.60
CA TYR A 115 -39.23 2.85 20.27
C TYR A 115 -39.57 1.34 20.29
N MET A 116 -38.85 0.52 21.06
CA MET A 116 -39.17 -0.91 21.20
C MET A 116 -40.54 -1.13 21.82
N HIS A 117 -40.96 -0.27 22.75
CA HIS A 117 -42.29 -0.31 23.35
C HIS A 117 -43.36 0.14 22.34
N SER A 118 -43.28 1.35 21.79
CA SER A 118 -44.29 1.89 20.86
C SER A 118 -44.47 1.06 19.59
N THR A 119 -43.40 0.45 19.09
CA THR A 119 -43.44 -0.40 17.88
C THR A 119 -44.00 -1.80 18.14
N ALA A 120 -43.96 -2.29 19.39
CA ALA A 120 -44.40 -3.64 19.73
C ALA A 120 -44.97 -3.74 21.17
N PRO A 121 -46.00 -2.96 21.55
CA PRO A 121 -46.39 -2.78 22.96
C PRO A 121 -46.95 -4.08 23.58
N ASN A 122 -47.68 -4.87 22.81
CA ASN A 122 -48.12 -6.23 23.19
C ASN A 122 -46.97 -7.23 23.45
N ALA A 123 -45.75 -6.93 23.00
CA ALA A 123 -44.56 -7.74 23.21
C ALA A 123 -43.61 -7.14 24.27
N ILE A 124 -43.47 -5.82 24.31
CA ILE A 124 -42.44 -5.11 25.06
C ILE A 124 -43.13 -4.18 26.08
N PRO A 125 -42.87 -4.33 27.39
CA PRO A 125 -43.44 -3.43 28.40
C PRO A 125 -42.77 -2.05 28.36
N LEU A 126 -43.47 -1.01 28.84
CA LEU A 126 -42.84 0.28 29.10
C LEU A 126 -41.67 0.12 30.08
N HIS A 127 -40.50 0.66 29.75
CA HIS A 127 -39.28 0.42 30.52
C HIS A 127 -39.36 0.99 31.95
N LEU A 128 -40.02 2.14 32.15
CA LEU A 128 -40.30 2.70 33.49
C LEU A 128 -41.17 1.77 34.34
N ALA A 129 -42.12 1.05 33.74
CA ALA A 129 -43.02 0.13 34.44
C ALA A 129 -42.36 -1.20 34.87
N MET A 130 -41.05 -1.36 34.64
CA MET A 130 -40.28 -2.50 35.12
C MET A 130 -39.89 -2.41 36.60
N GLU A 131 -39.79 -1.21 37.20
CA GLU A 131 -39.39 -1.09 38.62
C GLU A 131 -40.41 -1.81 39.53
N PRO A 132 -40.00 -2.78 40.39
CA PRO A 132 -40.94 -3.59 41.15
C PRO A 132 -41.89 -2.81 42.08
N LYS A 133 -41.44 -1.67 42.64
CA LYS A 133 -42.29 -0.79 43.44
C LYS A 133 -43.35 -0.11 42.57
N LEU A 134 -42.94 0.55 41.49
CA LEU A 134 -43.83 1.28 40.58
C LEU A 134 -44.83 0.34 39.91
N LYS A 135 -44.39 -0.81 39.39
CA LYS A 135 -45.25 -1.87 38.85
C LYS A 135 -46.33 -2.30 39.84
N GLY A 136 -45.98 -2.42 41.13
CA GLY A 136 -46.91 -2.72 42.22
C GLY A 136 -47.85 -1.56 42.61
N LYS A 137 -47.57 -0.31 42.21
CA LYS A 137 -48.53 0.81 42.26
C LYS A 137 -49.43 0.79 41.02
N LEU A 138 -48.87 0.75 39.81
CA LEU A 138 -49.61 0.76 38.53
C LEU A 138 -50.62 -0.40 38.39
N ILE A 139 -50.31 -1.60 38.88
CA ILE A 139 -51.29 -2.71 38.94
C ILE A 139 -52.51 -2.34 39.81
N ARG A 140 -52.33 -1.58 40.90
CA ARG A 140 -53.43 -1.10 41.76
C ARG A 140 -54.19 0.06 41.12
N ASP A 141 -53.48 0.96 40.44
CA ASP A 141 -54.10 2.08 39.71
C ASP A 141 -55.01 1.56 38.59
N LEU A 142 -54.52 0.62 37.77
CA LEU A 142 -55.35 -0.06 36.78
C LEU A 142 -56.51 -0.82 37.43
N LEU A 143 -56.26 -1.59 38.50
CA LEU A 143 -57.32 -2.32 39.23
C LEU A 143 -58.44 -1.43 39.75
N ILE A 144 -58.10 -0.24 40.26
CA ILE A 144 -59.09 0.75 40.67
C ILE A 144 -59.78 1.31 39.44
N LYS A 145 -59.05 1.74 38.41
CA LYS A 145 -59.60 2.30 37.17
C LYS A 145 -60.64 1.37 36.52
N VAL A 146 -60.36 0.06 36.39
CA VAL A 146 -61.37 -0.89 35.85
C VAL A 146 -62.66 -0.86 36.69
N GLN A 147 -62.52 -0.72 38.01
CA GLN A 147 -63.62 -0.66 38.99
C GLN A 147 -64.26 0.74 39.10
N GLU A 148 -63.73 1.76 38.43
CA GLU A 148 -64.42 3.03 38.16
C GLU A 148 -65.22 2.95 36.85
N GLU A 149 -64.68 2.24 35.85
CA GLU A 149 -65.25 2.10 34.50
C GLU A 149 -66.28 0.97 34.38
N SER A 150 -66.23 -0.06 35.26
CA SER A 150 -67.14 -1.21 35.25
C SER A 150 -68.38 -0.99 36.12
N ILE A 151 -69.56 -1.12 35.52
CA ILE A 151 -70.87 -1.07 36.23
C ILE A 151 -71.14 -2.36 37.02
N GLU A 152 -70.52 -3.48 36.64
CA GLU A 152 -70.68 -4.80 37.27
C GLU A 152 -69.43 -5.21 38.06
N SER A 153 -69.63 -5.99 39.13
CA SER A 153 -68.54 -6.46 39.97
C SER A 153 -67.65 -7.51 39.28
N MET A 154 -66.37 -7.19 39.13
CA MET A 154 -65.45 -8.02 38.36
C MET A 154 -64.73 -9.07 39.20
N THR A 155 -64.61 -10.29 38.67
CA THR A 155 -63.80 -11.35 39.29
C THR A 155 -62.31 -11.13 39.04
N ALA A 156 -61.46 -11.66 39.93
CA ALA A 156 -60.01 -11.60 39.76
C ALA A 156 -59.52 -12.24 38.44
N ALA A 157 -60.31 -13.11 37.79
CA ALA A 157 -60.00 -13.65 36.47
C ALA A 157 -60.15 -12.56 35.38
N ARG A 158 -61.33 -11.94 35.25
CA ARG A 158 -61.56 -10.83 34.29
C ARG A 158 -60.63 -9.64 34.53
N LEU A 159 -60.34 -9.31 35.79
CA LEU A 159 -59.38 -8.24 36.12
C LEU A 159 -57.94 -8.62 35.69
N THR A 160 -57.56 -9.90 35.76
CA THR A 160 -56.27 -10.36 35.22
C THR A 160 -56.24 -10.33 33.70
N GLU A 161 -57.37 -10.56 33.04
CA GLU A 161 -57.51 -10.43 31.58
C GLU A 161 -57.31 -8.97 31.16
N TYR A 162 -58.10 -8.05 31.72
CA TYR A 162 -58.04 -6.61 31.44
C TYR A 162 -56.67 -5.97 31.70
N ILE A 163 -55.97 -6.36 32.78
CA ILE A 163 -54.60 -5.89 33.10
C ILE A 163 -53.57 -6.40 32.09
N ASN A 164 -53.84 -7.53 31.42
CA ASN A 164 -52.97 -8.09 30.37
C ASN A 164 -53.35 -7.63 28.96
N GLU A 165 -54.54 -7.05 28.78
CA GLU A 165 -54.98 -6.33 27.58
C GLU A 165 -54.52 -4.86 27.60
N HIS A 166 -54.29 -4.29 28.79
CA HIS A 166 -53.66 -2.98 28.94
C HIS A 166 -52.14 -3.06 28.74
N GLU A 167 -51.68 -2.55 27.60
CA GLU A 167 -50.35 -2.80 27.02
C GLU A 167 -49.14 -2.27 27.83
N PHE A 168 -49.39 -1.50 28.90
CA PHE A 168 -48.37 -0.88 29.75
C PHE A 168 -47.54 -1.86 30.59
N LEU A 169 -48.00 -3.11 30.81
CA LEU A 169 -47.42 -4.02 31.80
C LEU A 169 -47.00 -5.38 31.22
N GLN A 170 -45.82 -5.86 31.65
CA GLN A 170 -45.39 -7.24 31.44
C GLN A 170 -46.41 -8.22 32.06
N LYS A 171 -46.88 -9.18 31.26
CA LYS A 171 -47.97 -10.13 31.56
C LYS A 171 -48.04 -10.57 33.04
N THR A 172 -49.04 -10.06 33.73
CA THR A 172 -49.26 -10.22 35.17
C THR A 172 -50.08 -11.48 35.47
N THR A 173 -49.67 -12.24 36.50
CA THR A 173 -50.36 -13.49 36.89
C THR A 173 -51.58 -13.24 37.76
N LYS A 174 -52.58 -14.14 37.71
CA LYS A 174 -53.77 -14.07 38.56
C LYS A 174 -53.44 -13.98 40.06
N ARG A 175 -52.42 -14.71 40.52
CA ARG A 175 -51.93 -14.64 41.92
C ARG A 175 -51.36 -13.26 42.27
N THR A 176 -50.71 -12.59 41.33
CA THR A 176 -50.21 -11.21 41.50
C THR A 176 -51.39 -10.24 41.63
N VAL A 177 -52.38 -10.35 40.75
CA VAL A 177 -53.62 -9.55 40.80
C VAL A 177 -54.38 -9.78 42.11
N GLU A 178 -54.57 -11.04 42.52
CA GLU A 178 -55.22 -11.42 43.78
C GLU A 178 -54.52 -10.84 45.02
N ARG A 179 -53.19 -10.75 45.01
CA ARG A 179 -52.41 -10.08 46.08
C ARG A 179 -52.70 -8.57 46.13
N HIS A 180 -52.67 -7.88 44.99
CA HIS A 180 -52.92 -6.43 44.95
C HIS A 180 -54.38 -6.09 45.24
N LEU A 181 -55.33 -6.93 44.80
CA LEU A 181 -56.73 -6.89 45.23
C LEU A 181 -56.88 -7.11 46.74
N GLY A 182 -56.13 -8.03 47.33
CA GLY A 182 -56.06 -8.22 48.79
C GLY A 182 -55.72 -6.91 49.50
N HIS A 183 -54.62 -6.27 49.12
CA HIS A 183 -54.21 -4.99 49.70
C HIS A 183 -55.21 -3.85 49.47
N LEU A 184 -55.92 -3.82 48.33
CA LEU A 184 -56.98 -2.84 48.08
C LEU A 184 -58.25 -3.08 48.91
N VAL A 185 -58.52 -4.32 49.32
CA VAL A 185 -59.60 -4.67 50.27
C VAL A 185 -59.16 -4.41 51.72
N GLU A 186 -57.92 -4.74 52.10
CA GLU A 186 -57.35 -4.45 53.42
C GLU A 186 -57.31 -2.94 53.71
N SER A 187 -56.97 -2.13 52.69
CA SER A 187 -57.05 -0.66 52.77
C SER A 187 -58.46 -0.11 52.52
N GLY A 188 -59.46 -0.95 52.24
CA GLY A 188 -60.85 -0.55 52.12
C GLY A 188 -61.16 0.37 50.93
N HIS A 189 -60.37 0.33 49.85
CA HIS A 189 -60.71 0.96 48.56
C HIS A 189 -61.60 0.05 47.68
N LEU A 190 -61.51 -1.26 47.88
CA LEU A 190 -62.41 -2.26 47.30
C LEU A 190 -63.14 -3.05 48.40
N SER A 191 -64.34 -3.53 48.10
CA SER A 191 -65.00 -4.62 48.82
C SER A 191 -64.88 -5.92 48.01
N LYS A 192 -65.23 -7.06 48.63
CA LYS A 192 -65.26 -8.37 47.97
C LYS A 192 -66.58 -9.08 48.24
N THR A 193 -67.43 -9.14 47.22
CA THR A 193 -68.80 -9.68 47.30
C THR A 193 -68.91 -10.89 46.40
N ASN A 194 -69.32 -12.05 46.93
CA ASN A 194 -69.51 -13.31 46.17
C ASN A 194 -68.32 -13.78 45.30
N GLY A 195 -67.09 -13.35 45.63
CA GLY A 195 -65.88 -13.67 44.85
C GLY A 195 -65.53 -12.68 43.73
N ALA A 196 -66.44 -11.76 43.43
CA ALA A 196 -66.16 -10.55 42.67
C ALA A 196 -65.65 -9.43 43.61
N TYR A 197 -65.15 -8.36 43.01
CA TYR A 197 -64.65 -7.16 43.69
C TYR A 197 -65.45 -5.95 43.20
N GLU A 198 -65.67 -5.00 44.11
CA GLU A 198 -66.49 -3.79 43.92
C GLU A 198 -65.75 -2.58 44.52
N ARG A 199 -65.96 -1.39 43.96
CA ARG A 199 -65.38 -0.15 44.51
C ARG A 199 -66.11 0.32 45.78
N THR A 200 -65.37 0.83 46.77
CA THR A 200 -65.94 1.57 47.90
C THR A 200 -65.93 3.07 47.66
N ASN A 201 -66.59 3.84 48.53
CA ASN A 201 -66.54 5.30 48.55
C ASN A 201 -65.20 5.89 49.03
N ARG A 202 -64.16 5.07 49.28
CA ARG A 202 -62.85 5.55 49.75
C ARG A 202 -62.00 6.03 48.57
N THR A 203 -61.91 7.35 48.40
CA THR A 203 -61.05 8.02 47.41
C THR A 203 -59.66 7.38 47.34
N TYR A 204 -59.26 6.99 46.14
CA TYR A 204 -57.95 6.42 45.84
C TYR A 204 -57.14 7.45 45.04
N MET A 205 -55.85 7.61 45.35
CA MET A 205 -54.95 8.46 44.59
C MET A 205 -54.13 7.57 43.65
N SER A 206 -54.30 7.77 42.34
CA SER A 206 -53.46 7.13 41.32
C SER A 206 -52.01 7.59 41.44
N THR A 207 -51.06 6.74 41.02
CA THR A 207 -49.65 7.14 40.94
C THR A 207 -49.49 8.23 39.90
N ASN A 208 -48.90 9.36 40.27
CA ASN A 208 -48.37 10.29 39.29
C ASN A 208 -47.12 9.67 38.64
N LEU A 209 -47.17 9.46 37.32
CA LEU A 209 -46.04 8.93 36.55
C LEU A 209 -44.84 9.91 36.52
N ASP A 210 -45.09 11.21 36.66
CA ASP A 210 -44.07 12.25 36.67
C ASP A 210 -43.16 12.16 37.90
N ASP A 211 -43.79 12.09 39.08
CA ASP A 211 -43.11 11.91 40.37
C ASP A 211 -42.47 10.53 40.45
N ALA A 212 -43.17 9.50 39.96
CA ALA A 212 -42.66 8.13 39.94
C ALA A 212 -41.45 7.96 39.03
N GLY A 213 -41.42 8.60 37.84
CA GLY A 213 -40.28 8.57 36.94
C GLY A 213 -39.03 9.21 37.56
N LEU A 214 -39.21 10.34 38.26
CA LEU A 214 -38.13 10.98 39.01
C LEU A 214 -37.66 10.09 40.18
N GLN A 215 -38.58 9.45 40.90
CA GLN A 215 -38.27 8.47 41.96
C GLN A 215 -37.53 7.24 41.42
N THR A 216 -37.88 6.75 40.23
CA THR A 216 -37.18 5.65 39.54
C THR A 216 -35.78 6.09 39.06
N LEU A 217 -35.57 7.34 38.68
CA LEU A 217 -34.24 7.84 38.32
C LEU A 217 -33.34 7.98 39.56
N LEU A 218 -33.78 8.76 40.55
CA LEU A 218 -32.99 9.15 41.73
C LEU A 218 -32.89 8.07 42.81
N GLY A 219 -33.93 7.23 42.95
CA GLY A 219 -34.11 6.41 44.15
C GLY A 219 -34.65 7.21 45.34
N GLU A 220 -35.13 6.49 46.36
CA GLU A 220 -36.00 7.01 47.42
C GLU A 220 -35.37 8.12 48.28
N GLU A 221 -34.07 8.04 48.60
CA GLU A 221 -33.37 9.03 49.43
C GLU A 221 -33.18 10.37 48.68
N LEU A 222 -32.67 10.31 47.45
CA LEU A 222 -32.39 11.49 46.62
C LEU A 222 -33.69 12.13 46.09
N TYR A 223 -34.74 11.34 45.87
CA TYR A 223 -36.07 11.85 45.52
C TYR A 223 -36.63 12.79 46.60
N ILE A 224 -36.51 12.42 47.89
CA ILE A 224 -37.00 13.25 49.00
C ILE A 224 -36.27 14.60 49.04
N GLU A 225 -34.96 14.62 48.74
CA GLU A 225 -34.17 15.86 48.66
C GLU A 225 -34.64 16.78 47.52
N PHE A 226 -35.01 16.23 46.36
CA PHE A 226 -35.56 16.99 45.24
C PHE A 226 -37.00 17.49 45.52
N GLU A 227 -37.85 16.62 46.09
CA GLU A 227 -39.23 16.94 46.48
C GLU A 227 -39.27 18.08 47.53
N MET A 228 -38.41 18.02 48.55
CA MET A 228 -38.28 19.08 49.57
C MET A 228 -37.80 20.43 49.01
N ASN A 229 -37.06 20.43 47.90
CA ASN A 229 -36.61 21.64 47.21
C ASN A 229 -37.56 22.08 46.07
N GLY A 230 -38.76 21.50 45.99
CA GLY A 230 -39.82 21.94 45.07
C GLY A 230 -39.78 21.29 43.68
N PHE A 231 -39.11 20.14 43.54
CA PHE A 231 -39.03 19.33 42.33
C PHE A 231 -39.62 17.91 42.56
N PRO A 232 -40.94 17.78 42.75
CA PRO A 232 -41.58 16.48 43.03
C PRO A 232 -41.58 15.51 41.84
N GLY A 233 -41.44 15.99 40.60
CA GLY A 233 -41.52 15.18 39.39
C GLY A 233 -40.75 15.76 38.21
N LEU A 234 -40.55 14.93 37.17
CA LEU A 234 -39.76 15.25 35.98
C LEU A 234 -40.21 16.56 35.31
N SER A 235 -41.52 16.75 35.13
CA SER A 235 -42.12 17.92 34.50
C SER A 235 -41.96 19.19 35.34
N ASN A 236 -41.88 19.07 36.67
CA ASN A 236 -41.56 20.22 37.53
C ASN A 236 -40.13 20.73 37.29
N ILE A 237 -39.18 19.82 37.02
CA ILE A 237 -37.80 20.19 36.72
C ILE A 237 -37.70 20.88 35.35
N GLU A 238 -38.36 20.34 34.32
CA GLU A 238 -38.38 20.95 32.99
C GLU A 238 -39.02 22.34 33.00
N ASN A 239 -40.16 22.52 33.69
CA ASN A 239 -40.83 23.83 33.78
C ASN A 239 -40.07 24.85 34.66
N LYS A 240 -39.09 24.42 35.47
CA LYS A 240 -38.32 25.26 36.41
C LYS A 240 -36.81 25.22 36.14
N THR A 241 -36.40 25.01 34.89
CA THR A 241 -34.98 24.84 34.48
C THR A 241 -33.96 25.77 35.16
N ALA A 242 -34.27 27.05 35.37
CA ALA A 242 -33.37 28.00 36.04
C ALA A 242 -33.24 27.75 37.56
N GLU A 243 -34.36 27.52 38.26
CA GLU A 243 -34.36 27.16 39.69
C GLU A 243 -33.67 25.81 39.90
N PHE A 244 -33.90 24.87 38.97
CA PHE A 244 -33.28 23.56 38.98
C PHE A 244 -31.76 23.62 38.75
N LYS A 245 -31.27 24.39 37.76
CA LYS A 245 -29.82 24.57 37.53
C LYS A 245 -29.14 25.02 38.82
N GLN A 246 -29.67 26.04 39.50
CA GLN A 246 -29.12 26.53 40.76
C GLN A 246 -29.13 25.45 41.85
N PHE A 247 -30.29 24.82 42.12
CA PHE A 247 -30.41 23.77 43.14
C PHE A 247 -29.45 22.60 42.87
N PHE A 248 -29.38 22.11 41.64
CA PHE A 248 -28.55 20.97 41.27
C PHE A 248 -27.05 21.28 41.36
N GLU A 249 -26.64 22.50 41.01
CA GLU A 249 -25.26 22.97 41.16
C GLU A 249 -24.87 23.11 42.65
N GLU A 250 -25.74 23.69 43.49
CA GLU A 250 -25.53 23.77 44.94
C GLU A 250 -25.50 22.39 45.63
N MET A 251 -26.36 21.46 45.17
CA MET A 251 -26.49 20.10 45.73
C MET A 251 -25.34 19.17 45.31
N THR A 252 -24.83 19.30 44.08
CA THR A 252 -23.79 18.40 43.54
C THR A 252 -22.36 18.95 43.56
N ASP A 253 -22.15 20.26 43.66
CA ASP A 253 -20.85 20.92 43.39
C ASP A 253 -20.31 20.58 41.99
N THR A 254 -21.21 20.45 41.00
CA THR A 254 -20.86 20.19 39.60
C THR A 254 -21.48 21.22 38.67
N GLY A 255 -20.68 21.85 37.82
CA GLY A 255 -21.10 23.01 37.02
C GLY A 255 -22.01 22.70 35.83
N GLU A 256 -22.63 23.77 35.31
CA GLU A 256 -23.67 23.88 34.27
C GLU A 256 -23.80 22.72 33.24
N LEU A 257 -22.70 22.20 32.69
CA LEU A 257 -22.74 21.06 31.76
C LEU A 257 -23.47 19.83 32.34
N VAL A 258 -23.43 19.61 33.66
CA VAL A 258 -24.08 18.46 34.30
C VAL A 258 -25.56 18.72 34.53
N SER A 259 -25.94 19.92 34.98
CA SER A 259 -27.35 20.32 35.13
C SER A 259 -28.06 20.36 33.77
N GLU A 260 -27.37 20.78 32.69
CA GLU A 260 -27.87 20.69 31.31
C GLU A 260 -28.03 19.25 30.81
N LEU A 261 -27.08 18.35 31.10
CA LEU A 261 -27.22 16.93 30.74
C LEU A 261 -28.33 16.23 31.54
N PHE A 262 -28.59 16.67 32.78
CA PHE A 262 -29.72 16.17 33.57
C PHE A 262 -31.05 16.63 32.97
N LEU A 263 -31.16 17.91 32.62
CA LEU A 263 -32.30 18.46 31.89
C LEU A 263 -32.53 17.75 30.54
N ALA A 264 -31.48 17.53 29.75
CA ALA A 264 -31.58 16.78 28.49
C ALA A 264 -32.04 15.33 28.69
N THR A 265 -31.63 14.68 29.79
CA THR A 265 -32.12 13.33 30.14
C THR A 265 -33.59 13.35 30.53
N ILE A 266 -34.06 14.40 31.20
CA ILE A 266 -35.48 14.59 31.54
C ILE A 266 -36.33 14.84 30.29
N THR A 267 -35.91 15.74 29.40
CA THR A 267 -36.64 16.02 28.14
C THR A 267 -36.69 14.79 27.22
N ASP A 268 -35.67 13.92 27.23
CA ASP A 268 -35.69 12.64 26.50
C ASP A 268 -36.63 11.61 27.17
N LEU A 269 -36.78 11.63 28.50
CA LEU A 269 -37.73 10.80 29.27
C LEU A 269 -39.19 11.28 29.17
N LEU A 270 -39.41 12.59 28.99
CA LEU A 270 -40.74 13.22 28.85
C LEU A 270 -41.17 13.39 27.38
N GLY A 271 -40.26 13.19 26.43
CA GLY A 271 -40.49 13.45 25.01
C GLY A 271 -41.64 12.61 24.41
N PRO A 272 -42.27 13.10 23.32
CA PRO A 272 -43.31 12.34 22.62
C PRO A 272 -42.77 11.01 22.08
N GLU A 273 -43.67 10.04 21.89
CA GLU A 273 -43.32 8.72 21.34
C GLU A 273 -42.45 8.87 20.08
N SER A 274 -41.22 8.36 20.15
CA SER A 274 -40.16 8.74 19.23
C SER A 274 -40.43 8.26 17.80
N GLU A 275 -40.31 9.18 16.83
CA GLU A 275 -40.10 8.80 15.43
C GLU A 275 -38.91 7.83 15.36
N ARG A 276 -38.99 6.83 14.47
CA ARG A 276 -38.01 5.75 14.34
C ARG A 276 -36.58 6.33 14.38
N PRO A 277 -35.77 6.04 15.43
CA PRO A 277 -34.57 6.81 15.70
C PRO A 277 -33.62 6.75 14.51
N THR A 278 -33.33 7.92 13.96
CA THR A 278 -32.63 8.06 12.68
C THR A 278 -31.17 7.64 12.82
N ILE A 279 -30.90 6.35 12.58
CA ILE A 279 -29.53 5.83 12.47
C ILE A 279 -28.89 6.56 11.28
N GLU A 280 -28.01 7.52 11.55
CA GLU A 280 -27.32 8.32 10.55
C GLU A 280 -26.59 7.40 9.55
N GLN A 281 -27.13 7.32 8.33
CA GLN A 281 -26.53 6.50 7.28
C GLN A 281 -25.31 7.22 6.70
N TRP A 282 -24.12 6.67 6.93
CA TRP A 282 -22.84 7.20 6.44
C TRP A 282 -22.93 7.63 4.97
N HIS A 283 -22.86 8.94 4.74
CA HIS A 283 -23.03 9.54 3.42
C HIS A 283 -21.87 9.15 2.50
N CYS A 284 -22.11 8.12 1.68
CA CYS A 284 -21.17 7.60 0.70
C CYS A 284 -21.82 7.43 -0.67
N ARG A 285 -21.01 7.49 -1.72
CA ARG A 285 -21.41 7.15 -3.08
C ARG A 285 -21.63 5.65 -3.18
N ASP A 286 -22.76 5.24 -3.74
CA ASP A 286 -22.94 3.85 -4.15
C ASP A 286 -21.96 3.47 -5.27
N LEU A 287 -21.04 2.55 -4.96
CA LEU A 287 -20.17 1.88 -5.91
C LEU A 287 -20.73 0.52 -6.32
N ILE A 288 -21.32 -0.24 -5.37
CA ILE A 288 -21.84 -1.59 -5.58
C ILE A 288 -22.91 -1.63 -6.68
N GLY A 289 -23.91 -0.75 -6.64
CA GLY A 289 -24.96 -0.66 -7.67
C GLY A 289 -24.53 0.10 -8.93
N SER A 290 -23.45 0.89 -8.86
CA SER A 290 -22.97 1.69 -10.00
C SER A 290 -22.31 0.86 -11.11
N SER A 291 -22.20 1.46 -12.29
CA SER A 291 -21.43 0.92 -13.43
C SER A 291 -19.90 1.05 -13.30
N ILE A 292 -19.37 1.55 -12.17
CA ILE A 292 -17.93 1.80 -11.97
C ILE A 292 -17.13 0.48 -11.78
N PRO A 293 -17.55 -0.49 -10.96
CA PRO A 293 -16.81 -1.73 -10.79
C PRO A 293 -16.93 -2.64 -12.02
N ARG A 294 -15.77 -3.06 -12.54
CA ARG A 294 -15.65 -4.04 -13.63
C ARG A 294 -16.17 -5.42 -13.18
N PRO A 295 -16.65 -6.31 -14.08
CA PRO A 295 -17.27 -7.58 -13.71
C PRO A 295 -16.47 -8.41 -12.70
N TYR A 296 -15.18 -8.69 -12.96
CA TYR A 296 -14.31 -9.44 -12.05
C TYR A 296 -14.12 -8.81 -10.65
N GLN A 297 -14.40 -7.50 -10.50
CA GLN A 297 -14.36 -6.79 -9.21
C GLN A 297 -15.65 -7.05 -8.43
N ARG A 298 -16.80 -7.11 -9.12
CA ARG A 298 -18.09 -7.56 -8.57
C ARG A 298 -18.05 -9.05 -8.20
N ASP A 299 -17.39 -9.89 -9.01
CA ASP A 299 -17.19 -11.31 -8.70
C ASP A 299 -16.35 -11.48 -7.43
N ALA A 300 -15.21 -10.79 -7.34
CA ALA A 300 -14.35 -10.82 -6.16
C ALA A 300 -15.07 -10.30 -4.89
N PHE A 301 -15.85 -9.21 -5.00
CA PHE A 301 -16.70 -8.73 -3.92
C PHE A 301 -17.77 -9.76 -3.49
N THR A 302 -18.46 -10.36 -4.45
CA THR A 302 -19.48 -11.39 -4.21
C THR A 302 -18.89 -12.62 -3.52
N ILE A 303 -17.64 -13.00 -3.86
CA ILE A 303 -16.92 -14.10 -3.20
C ILE A 303 -16.57 -13.76 -1.74
N PHE A 304 -16.15 -12.53 -1.43
CA PHE A 304 -15.94 -12.11 -0.03
C PHE A 304 -17.23 -12.19 0.79
N ARG A 305 -18.33 -11.67 0.23
CA ARG A 305 -19.66 -11.66 0.85
C ARG A 305 -20.22 -13.07 1.03
N GLY A 306 -20.03 -13.95 0.04
CA GLY A 306 -20.38 -15.37 0.11
C GLY A 306 -19.54 -16.20 1.09
N HIS A 307 -18.35 -15.71 1.45
CA HIS A 307 -17.52 -16.23 2.56
C HIS A 307 -17.80 -15.52 3.90
N GLY A 308 -18.85 -14.68 4.00
CA GLY A 308 -19.23 -13.98 5.22
C GLY A 308 -18.12 -13.09 5.79
N TYR A 309 -17.17 -12.65 4.96
CA TYR A 309 -15.96 -11.93 5.37
C TYR A 309 -15.06 -12.68 6.38
N GLN A 310 -15.17 -14.00 6.51
CA GLN A 310 -14.43 -14.81 7.49
C GLN A 310 -13.03 -15.26 7.01
N GLY A 311 -12.06 -14.33 7.07
CA GLY A 311 -10.67 -14.56 6.64
C GLY A 311 -10.39 -14.82 5.14
N PRO A 312 -11.30 -14.54 4.16
CA PRO A 312 -11.01 -14.78 2.75
C PRO A 312 -9.90 -13.86 2.22
N LEU A 313 -9.00 -14.45 1.45
CA LEU A 313 -7.94 -13.79 0.70
C LEU A 313 -8.18 -13.99 -0.80
N ILE A 314 -8.08 -12.89 -1.57
CA ILE A 314 -8.14 -12.93 -3.03
C ILE A 314 -6.81 -12.47 -3.64
N GLU A 315 -6.32 -13.25 -4.61
CA GLU A 315 -5.26 -12.79 -5.51
C GLU A 315 -5.86 -12.08 -6.72
N ALA A 316 -5.41 -10.84 -6.94
CA ALA A 316 -5.77 -10.08 -8.14
C ALA A 316 -4.51 -9.37 -8.68
N PRO A 317 -4.19 -9.48 -9.99
CA PRO A 317 -2.96 -8.95 -10.56
C PRO A 317 -2.73 -7.46 -10.24
N THR A 318 -1.48 -7.06 -10.02
CA THR A 318 -1.15 -5.65 -9.79
C THR A 318 -1.59 -4.82 -11.00
N GLY A 319 -2.46 -3.83 -10.78
CA GLY A 319 -3.11 -3.05 -11.86
C GLY A 319 -4.62 -3.27 -11.97
N SER A 320 -5.14 -4.41 -11.48
CA SER A 320 -6.56 -4.79 -11.54
C SER A 320 -7.54 -3.98 -10.67
N GLY A 321 -7.06 -2.97 -9.94
CA GLY A 321 -7.93 -2.10 -9.10
C GLY A 321 -8.35 -2.70 -7.75
N LYS A 322 -7.47 -3.44 -7.07
CA LYS A 322 -7.74 -4.05 -5.73
C LYS A 322 -8.41 -3.12 -4.73
N THR A 323 -7.96 -1.86 -4.64
CA THR A 323 -8.54 -0.85 -3.74
C THR A 323 -10.03 -0.62 -3.98
N LEU A 324 -10.52 -0.70 -5.23
CA LEU A 324 -11.95 -0.56 -5.55
C LEU A 324 -12.78 -1.73 -4.98
N ILE A 325 -12.24 -2.95 -5.01
CA ILE A 325 -12.91 -4.14 -4.43
C ILE A 325 -13.00 -3.99 -2.90
N GLY A 326 -11.94 -3.49 -2.25
CA GLY A 326 -11.95 -3.20 -0.82
C GLY A 326 -12.87 -2.02 -0.45
N MET A 327 -13.02 -1.02 -1.32
CA MET A 327 -14.02 0.03 -1.15
C MET A 327 -15.46 -0.51 -1.26
N MET A 328 -15.73 -1.49 -2.12
CA MET A 328 -17.04 -2.16 -2.13
C MET A 328 -17.32 -2.92 -0.83
N ALA A 329 -16.30 -3.56 -0.22
CA ALA A 329 -16.44 -4.17 1.10
C ALA A 329 -16.74 -3.12 2.19
N ILE A 330 -16.02 -2.00 2.21
CA ILE A 330 -16.30 -0.86 3.11
C ILE A 330 -17.75 -0.39 2.94
N GLN A 331 -18.25 -0.23 1.70
CA GLN A 331 -19.64 0.19 1.46
C GLN A 331 -20.69 -0.81 1.97
N ASP A 332 -20.39 -2.12 1.95
CA ASP A 332 -21.30 -3.13 2.52
C ASP A 332 -21.29 -3.08 4.04
N TRP A 333 -20.13 -2.87 4.66
CA TRP A 333 -19.95 -2.75 6.11
C TRP A 333 -20.46 -1.41 6.70
N LEU A 334 -20.46 -0.32 5.94
CA LEU A 334 -21.07 0.95 6.39
C LEU A 334 -22.59 0.85 6.60
N LYS A 335 -23.24 -0.21 6.11
CA LYS A 335 -24.65 -0.52 6.41
C LYS A 335 -24.82 -1.13 7.80
N THR A 336 -23.75 -1.67 8.38
CA THR A 336 -23.74 -2.39 9.68
C THR A 336 -22.89 -1.71 10.75
N THR A 337 -21.99 -0.79 10.41
CA THR A 337 -21.14 -0.04 11.35
C THR A 337 -21.89 1.16 11.95
N SER A 338 -22.10 1.17 13.27
CA SER A 338 -22.68 2.31 13.99
C SER A 338 -21.68 3.45 14.21
N PRO A 339 -22.15 4.69 14.48
CA PRO A 339 -21.32 5.72 15.10
C PRO A 339 -20.64 5.18 16.36
N GLY A 340 -19.32 5.36 16.48
CA GLY A 340 -18.52 4.77 17.56
C GLY A 340 -17.84 3.44 17.22
N GLU A 341 -18.15 2.81 16.09
CA GLU A 341 -17.46 1.62 15.55
C GLU A 341 -16.54 2.00 14.38
N SER A 342 -15.54 1.16 14.05
CA SER A 342 -14.60 1.46 12.97
C SER A 342 -14.12 0.28 12.12
N ILE A 343 -13.66 0.60 10.91
CA ILE A 343 -13.10 -0.28 9.89
C ILE A 343 -11.60 0.00 9.75
N LEU A 344 -10.75 -1.00 10.00
CA LEU A 344 -9.29 -0.87 9.98
C LEU A 344 -8.68 -1.34 8.65
N VAL A 345 -8.04 -0.43 7.92
CA VAL A 345 -7.32 -0.70 6.67
C VAL A 345 -5.81 -0.72 6.92
N LEU A 346 -5.20 -1.91 6.82
CA LEU A 346 -3.76 -2.10 7.02
C LEU A 346 -2.98 -2.12 5.70
N VAL A 347 -1.99 -1.23 5.63
CA VAL A 347 -1.22 -0.96 4.41
C VAL A 347 0.29 -1.08 4.60
N PRO A 348 1.06 -1.43 3.56
CA PRO A 348 2.51 -1.68 3.70
C PRO A 348 3.36 -0.42 3.92
N THR A 349 2.94 0.76 3.44
CA THR A 349 3.67 2.04 3.62
C THR A 349 2.72 3.25 3.58
N ILE A 350 3.21 4.41 4.03
CA ILE A 350 2.51 5.72 4.01
C ILE A 350 2.05 6.11 2.59
N ASN A 351 2.71 5.64 1.52
CA ASN A 351 2.24 5.85 0.15
C ASN A 351 0.91 5.15 -0.13
N TYR A 352 0.69 3.96 0.43
CA TYR A 352 -0.56 3.23 0.30
C TYR A 352 -1.63 3.86 1.21
N GLU A 353 -1.27 4.35 2.39
CA GLU A 353 -2.16 5.14 3.26
C GLU A 353 -2.71 6.37 2.51
N GLN A 354 -1.84 7.17 1.88
CA GLN A 354 -2.23 8.31 1.05
C GLN A 354 -3.05 7.89 -0.19
N GLN A 355 -2.76 6.74 -0.79
CA GLN A 355 -3.57 6.18 -1.88
C GLN A 355 -4.99 5.87 -1.39
N TRP A 356 -5.13 5.15 -0.28
CA TRP A 356 -6.44 4.80 0.29
C TRP A 356 -7.25 6.02 0.71
N VAL A 357 -6.66 7.04 1.34
CA VAL A 357 -7.33 8.33 1.60
C VAL A 357 -7.83 8.97 0.31
N ARG A 358 -7.00 9.01 -0.75
CA ARG A 358 -7.39 9.62 -2.03
C ARG A 358 -8.55 8.87 -2.69
N GLU A 359 -8.50 7.54 -2.72
CA GLU A 359 -9.56 6.72 -3.31
C GLU A 359 -10.86 6.78 -2.47
N LEU A 360 -10.78 6.86 -1.13
CA LEU A 360 -11.96 6.90 -0.25
C LEU A 360 -12.69 8.25 -0.25
N CYS A 361 -11.98 9.37 -0.07
CA CYS A 361 -12.63 10.67 0.15
C CYS A 361 -12.77 11.51 -1.12
N TYR A 362 -11.79 11.46 -2.03
CA TYR A 362 -11.54 12.58 -2.95
C TYR A 362 -11.62 12.23 -4.44
N LYS A 363 -11.53 10.96 -4.80
CA LYS A 363 -11.54 10.52 -6.20
C LYS A 363 -12.98 10.35 -6.70
N SER A 364 -13.26 10.85 -7.89
CA SER A 364 -14.60 10.79 -8.51
C SER A 364 -15.16 9.37 -8.71
N ILE A 365 -14.30 8.35 -8.81
CA ILE A 365 -14.69 6.93 -8.90
C ILE A 365 -14.57 6.17 -7.55
N GLY A 366 -14.47 6.92 -6.45
CA GLY A 366 -14.35 6.41 -5.08
C GLY A 366 -15.65 6.43 -4.29
N LEU A 367 -15.58 6.11 -2.99
CA LEU A 367 -16.74 6.21 -2.09
C LEU A 367 -17.15 7.64 -1.76
N GLN A 368 -16.24 8.61 -1.92
CA GLN A 368 -16.47 10.01 -1.59
C GLN A 368 -16.94 10.24 -0.14
N LEU A 369 -16.38 9.48 0.82
CA LEU A 369 -16.62 9.64 2.25
C LEU A 369 -16.21 11.03 2.75
N SER A 370 -16.84 11.49 3.83
CA SER A 370 -16.40 12.71 4.51
C SER A 370 -14.94 12.55 4.97
N PRO A 371 -14.08 13.57 4.80
CA PRO A 371 -12.72 13.57 5.34
C PRO A 371 -12.68 13.39 6.86
N ASP A 372 -13.74 13.79 7.55
CA ASP A 372 -13.82 13.70 9.01
C ASP A 372 -14.05 12.26 9.49
N ASP A 373 -14.76 11.45 8.69
CA ASP A 373 -15.03 10.01 8.88
C ASP A 373 -13.81 9.12 8.62
N VAL A 374 -12.75 9.66 8.01
CA VAL A 374 -11.57 8.90 7.58
C VAL A 374 -10.30 9.41 8.24
N PHE A 375 -9.65 8.55 9.01
CA PHE A 375 -8.36 8.81 9.65
C PHE A 375 -7.20 8.11 8.96
N ALA A 376 -6.04 8.77 8.89
CA ALA A 376 -4.82 8.21 8.29
C ALA A 376 -3.55 8.74 9.00
N GLY A 377 -2.89 7.88 9.77
CA GLY A 377 -1.73 8.23 10.60
C GLY A 377 -1.27 7.08 11.50
N THR A 378 -0.69 7.41 12.66
CA THR A 378 -0.32 6.43 13.70
C THR A 378 -1.42 6.27 14.77
N PRO A 379 -1.40 5.19 15.57
CA PRO A 379 -2.26 5.06 16.75
C PRO A 379 -2.16 6.24 17.73
N THR A 380 -0.96 6.79 17.93
CA THR A 380 -0.74 7.94 18.82
C THR A 380 -1.40 9.21 18.30
N ASP A 381 -1.33 9.46 16.99
CA ASP A 381 -2.02 10.57 16.35
C ASP A 381 -3.56 10.41 16.45
N TYR A 382 -4.06 9.16 16.39
CA TYR A 382 -5.48 8.85 16.55
C TYR A 382 -5.98 9.13 17.97
N GLU A 383 -5.25 8.68 19.00
CA GLU A 383 -5.60 8.95 20.40
C GLU A 383 -5.66 10.47 20.69
N MET A 384 -4.74 11.25 20.12
CA MET A 384 -4.76 12.72 20.22
C MET A 384 -5.95 13.35 19.47
N LYS A 385 -6.37 12.83 18.30
CA LYS A 385 -7.59 13.30 17.62
C LYS A 385 -8.83 12.95 18.45
N ARG A 386 -8.94 11.71 18.94
CA ARG A 386 -10.09 11.19 19.70
C ARG A 386 -10.39 11.98 20.98
N GLN A 387 -9.36 12.53 21.63
CA GLN A 387 -9.52 13.42 22.80
C GLN A 387 -10.10 14.81 22.47
N ARG A 388 -10.22 15.17 21.17
CA ARG A 388 -10.66 16.49 20.70
C ARG A 388 -11.91 16.45 19.82
N SER A 389 -12.16 15.35 19.12
CA SER A 389 -13.29 15.17 18.22
C SER A 389 -14.57 14.76 18.96
N LYS A 390 -15.71 15.37 18.64
CA LYS A 390 -17.02 14.96 19.18
C LYS A 390 -17.42 13.53 18.78
N THR A 391 -17.01 13.07 17.59
CA THR A 391 -17.29 11.72 17.07
C THR A 391 -16.01 11.05 16.55
N PRO A 392 -15.85 9.72 16.71
CA PRO A 392 -14.72 8.99 16.13
C PRO A 392 -14.95 8.65 14.64
N PRO A 393 -13.89 8.64 13.81
CA PRO A 393 -13.96 8.31 12.39
C PRO A 393 -14.21 6.81 12.12
N VAL A 394 -15.10 6.50 11.18
CA VAL A 394 -15.51 5.14 10.81
C VAL A 394 -14.45 4.35 10.03
N VAL A 395 -13.49 5.00 9.35
CA VAL A 395 -12.38 4.30 8.67
C VAL A 395 -11.04 4.74 9.22
N LEU A 396 -10.24 3.77 9.70
CA LEU A 396 -8.88 3.95 10.20
C LEU A 396 -7.88 3.35 9.21
N ILE A 397 -7.00 4.15 8.62
CA ILE A 397 -5.95 3.68 7.71
C ILE A 397 -4.60 3.77 8.42
N MET A 398 -3.94 2.63 8.60
CA MET A 398 -2.67 2.55 9.34
C MET A 398 -1.66 1.63 8.65
N THR A 399 -0.38 1.93 8.80
CA THR A 399 0.66 1.01 8.31
C THR A 399 0.86 -0.15 9.27
N TYR A 400 1.10 -1.38 8.77
CA TYR A 400 1.39 -2.55 9.63
C TYR A 400 2.52 -2.26 10.64
N ALA A 401 3.53 -1.49 10.23
CA ALA A 401 4.66 -1.10 11.08
C ALA A 401 4.31 0.01 12.07
N GLY A 402 3.35 0.89 11.77
CA GLY A 402 2.89 1.96 12.66
C GLY A 402 1.97 1.43 13.76
N LEU A 403 1.03 0.55 13.41
CA LEU A 403 0.16 -0.11 14.38
C LEU A 403 0.98 -0.93 15.40
N ALA A 404 2.00 -1.65 14.93
CA ALA A 404 2.88 -2.45 15.76
C ALA A 404 3.95 -1.68 16.58
N GLN A 405 3.90 -0.34 16.61
CA GLN A 405 4.76 0.47 17.49
C GLN A 405 4.10 0.82 18.83
N LEU A 406 2.81 0.47 19.01
CA LEU A 406 2.11 0.51 20.29
C LEU A 406 2.90 -0.25 21.38
N GLY A 407 2.93 0.33 22.59
CA GLY A 407 3.57 -0.27 23.77
C GLY A 407 5.10 -0.21 23.84
N SER A 408 5.82 0.32 22.84
CA SER A 408 7.31 0.30 22.83
C SER A 408 7.95 1.65 23.24
N PRO A 409 8.33 1.87 24.53
CA PRO A 409 8.92 3.13 25.00
C PRO A 409 10.35 3.42 24.46
N LYS A 410 10.87 2.59 23.56
CA LYS A 410 12.18 2.78 22.90
C LYS A 410 12.11 2.75 21.36
N GLY A 411 10.91 2.82 20.77
CA GLY A 411 10.66 3.20 19.37
C GLY A 411 11.27 2.31 18.27
N LYS A 412 11.84 1.14 18.62
CA LYS A 412 12.47 0.19 17.69
C LYS A 412 12.35 -1.25 18.17
N GLY A 413 11.22 -1.88 17.86
CA GLY A 413 11.08 -3.35 17.90
C GLY A 413 10.61 -3.92 19.23
N GLY A 414 9.38 -3.62 19.61
CA GLY A 414 8.59 -4.45 20.53
C GLY A 414 7.16 -4.49 20.02
N PHE A 415 6.63 -5.69 19.78
CA PHE A 415 5.21 -5.93 19.56
C PHE A 415 4.59 -6.21 20.93
N ASP A 416 3.72 -5.31 21.39
CA ASP A 416 2.94 -5.52 22.61
C ASP A 416 1.49 -5.87 22.24
N LYS A 417 1.11 -7.14 22.47
CA LYS A 417 -0.26 -7.63 22.25
C LYS A 417 -1.26 -6.80 23.09
N ILE A 418 -0.93 -6.47 24.34
CA ILE A 418 -1.86 -5.80 25.27
C ILE A 418 -2.14 -4.36 24.82
N SER A 419 -1.12 -3.59 24.43
CA SER A 419 -1.34 -2.23 23.90
C SER A 419 -2.09 -2.23 22.56
N LEU A 420 -1.90 -3.27 21.73
CA LEU A 420 -2.63 -3.41 20.47
C LEU A 420 -4.11 -3.79 20.70
N GLU A 421 -4.38 -4.75 21.57
CA GLU A 421 -5.73 -5.16 21.97
C GLU A 421 -6.51 -3.97 22.56
N ARG A 422 -5.89 -3.21 23.47
CA ARG A 422 -6.46 -1.97 24.04
C ARG A 422 -6.74 -0.91 22.99
N PHE A 423 -5.90 -0.77 21.97
CA PHE A 423 -6.14 0.14 20.85
C PHE A 423 -7.33 -0.31 20.00
N LEU A 424 -7.43 -1.60 19.68
CA LEU A 424 -8.51 -2.17 18.86
C LEU A 424 -9.86 -2.14 19.58
N GLN A 425 -9.89 -2.44 20.89
CA GLN A 425 -11.04 -2.21 21.78
C GLN A 425 -11.39 -0.72 21.87
N GLY A 426 -10.40 0.14 22.11
CA GLY A 426 -10.59 1.59 22.25
C GLY A 426 -11.05 2.29 20.96
N SER A 427 -10.75 1.72 19.79
CA SER A 427 -11.27 2.14 18.49
C SER A 427 -12.54 1.39 18.06
N ASN A 428 -12.98 0.40 18.83
CA ASN A 428 -14.14 -0.45 18.56
C ASN A 428 -14.11 -0.98 17.11
N THR A 429 -12.96 -1.52 16.72
CA THR A 429 -12.72 -2.04 15.37
C THR A 429 -13.62 -3.25 15.12
N ARG A 430 -14.51 -3.19 14.13
CA ARG A 430 -15.41 -4.29 13.73
C ARG A 430 -14.93 -5.07 12.50
N TYR A 431 -14.29 -4.39 11.55
CA TYR A 431 -13.91 -4.98 10.27
C TYR A 431 -12.48 -4.62 9.88
N VAL A 432 -11.79 -5.53 9.16
CA VAL A 432 -10.36 -5.40 8.84
C VAL A 432 -10.07 -5.68 7.36
N ILE A 433 -9.24 -4.83 6.73
CA ILE A 433 -8.70 -5.04 5.37
C ILE A 433 -7.18 -5.14 5.41
N LEU A 434 -6.62 -6.22 4.86
CA LEU A 434 -5.17 -6.44 4.74
C LEU A 434 -4.69 -6.22 3.29
N ASP A 435 -4.14 -5.04 2.99
CA ASP A 435 -3.60 -4.72 1.66
C ASP A 435 -2.14 -5.22 1.49
N GLU A 436 -1.84 -5.69 0.28
CA GLU A 436 -0.62 -6.43 -0.12
C GLU A 436 -0.14 -7.46 0.91
N VAL A 437 -1.04 -8.27 1.48
CA VAL A 437 -0.77 -9.16 2.62
C VAL A 437 0.34 -10.22 2.36
N HIS A 438 0.79 -10.40 1.11
CA HIS A 438 2.05 -11.13 0.83
C HIS A 438 3.30 -10.51 1.48
N LYS A 439 3.26 -9.23 1.90
CA LYS A 439 4.34 -8.61 2.69
C LYS A 439 4.45 -9.21 4.08
N VAL A 440 3.33 -9.64 4.65
CA VAL A 440 3.25 -10.30 5.95
C VAL A 440 3.94 -11.66 5.88
N VAL A 441 3.40 -12.57 5.07
CA VAL A 441 3.92 -13.94 4.93
C VAL A 441 5.29 -14.05 4.25
N GLN A 442 5.90 -12.94 3.80
CA GLN A 442 7.30 -12.95 3.36
C GLN A 442 8.26 -13.23 4.52
N ASP A 443 7.92 -12.77 5.72
CA ASP A 443 8.69 -12.93 6.96
C ASP A 443 7.75 -13.32 8.11
N MET A 444 7.61 -14.63 8.35
CA MET A 444 6.66 -15.19 9.34
C MET A 444 7.06 -14.88 10.79
N GLU A 445 8.33 -14.55 11.04
CA GLU A 445 8.86 -14.11 12.33
C GLU A 445 8.81 -12.57 12.45
N GLY A 446 8.41 -11.88 11.37
CA GLY A 446 8.32 -10.43 11.30
C GLY A 446 7.10 -9.89 12.05
N VAL A 447 7.27 -8.72 12.65
CA VAL A 447 6.27 -8.01 13.47
C VAL A 447 4.89 -7.86 12.79
N SER A 448 4.85 -7.74 11.46
CA SER A 448 3.59 -7.67 10.71
C SER A 448 2.81 -8.98 10.68
N ALA A 449 3.49 -10.13 10.82
CA ALA A 449 2.84 -11.44 11.00
C ALA A 449 2.24 -11.56 12.40
N SER A 450 2.90 -11.04 13.44
CA SER A 450 2.36 -10.96 14.81
C SER A 450 1.06 -10.15 14.86
N VAL A 451 1.01 -8.98 14.22
CA VAL A 451 -0.23 -8.18 14.08
C VAL A 451 -1.32 -8.95 13.33
N THR A 452 -0.95 -9.62 12.24
CA THR A 452 -1.93 -10.33 11.40
C THR A 452 -2.48 -11.58 12.10
N SER A 453 -1.66 -12.29 12.88
CA SER A 453 -2.12 -13.40 13.71
C SER A 453 -3.14 -12.93 14.73
N LEU A 454 -2.85 -11.86 15.49
CA LEU A 454 -3.79 -11.31 16.49
C LEU A 454 -5.16 -10.96 15.88
N LEU A 455 -5.16 -10.37 14.70
CA LEU A 455 -6.39 -9.99 13.99
C LEU A 455 -7.17 -11.21 13.46
N VAL A 456 -6.55 -12.38 13.39
CA VAL A 456 -7.22 -13.66 13.09
C VAL A 456 -7.62 -14.38 14.38
N ASP A 457 -6.82 -14.32 15.47
CA ASP A 457 -7.26 -14.72 16.82
C ASP A 457 -8.63 -14.07 17.13
N TRP A 458 -8.72 -12.75 16.92
CA TRP A 458 -9.91 -11.92 17.12
C TRP A 458 -11.07 -12.17 16.14
N LEU A 459 -10.81 -12.84 15.01
CA LEU A 459 -11.85 -13.27 14.08
C LEU A 459 -12.43 -14.62 14.55
N GLU A 460 -11.56 -15.53 15.02
CA GLU A 460 -11.96 -16.85 15.53
C GLU A 460 -12.72 -16.76 16.87
N ASP A 461 -12.43 -15.76 17.72
CA ASP A 461 -13.18 -15.49 18.95
C ASP A 461 -14.40 -14.55 18.77
N GLY A 462 -14.56 -13.92 17.59
CA GLY A 462 -15.67 -13.04 17.26
C GLY A 462 -15.54 -11.58 17.75
N SER A 463 -14.37 -11.17 18.26
CA SER A 463 -14.09 -9.76 18.61
C SER A 463 -14.14 -8.80 17.41
N ILE A 464 -13.81 -9.29 16.21
CA ILE A 464 -14.13 -8.63 14.94
C ILE A 464 -15.13 -9.47 14.13
N GLU A 465 -16.01 -8.79 13.39
CA GLU A 465 -17.06 -9.42 12.60
C GLU A 465 -16.59 -9.88 11.21
N GLY A 466 -15.49 -9.31 10.69
CA GLY A 466 -14.97 -9.70 9.38
C GLY A 466 -13.56 -9.19 9.07
N LEU A 467 -12.80 -10.00 8.34
CA LEU A 467 -11.43 -9.71 7.91
C LEU A 467 -11.22 -10.21 6.49
N ILE A 468 -10.76 -9.33 5.59
CA ILE A 468 -10.44 -9.69 4.18
C ILE A 468 -9.00 -9.36 3.80
N GLY A 469 -8.41 -10.20 2.94
CA GLY A 469 -7.05 -10.02 2.44
C GLY A 469 -6.97 -9.82 0.93
N PHE A 470 -6.04 -8.96 0.49
CA PHE A 470 -5.73 -8.72 -0.91
C PHE A 470 -4.23 -8.86 -1.20
N SER A 471 -3.88 -9.44 -2.34
CA SER A 471 -2.49 -9.53 -2.77
C SER A 471 -2.32 -9.64 -4.28
N GLY A 472 -1.20 -9.14 -4.81
CA GLY A 472 -0.79 -9.38 -6.19
C GLY A 472 -0.09 -10.72 -6.47
N THR A 473 0.13 -11.58 -5.46
CA THR A 473 0.91 -12.84 -5.57
C THR A 473 0.51 -13.95 -4.58
N ALA A 474 -0.75 -14.02 -4.11
CA ALA A 474 -1.10 -14.86 -2.96
C ALA A 474 -0.85 -16.38 -3.14
N LYS A 475 -1.11 -16.94 -4.33
CA LYS A 475 -0.97 -18.35 -4.67
C LYS A 475 0.46 -18.87 -4.50
N ALA A 476 1.46 -17.99 -4.60
CA ALA A 476 2.86 -18.31 -4.34
C ALA A 476 3.19 -18.50 -2.84
N TYR A 477 2.27 -18.14 -1.95
CA TYR A 477 2.43 -18.23 -0.49
C TYR A 477 1.23 -18.90 0.22
N ARG A 478 0.37 -19.65 -0.51
CA ARG A 478 -0.86 -20.28 0.04
C ARG A 478 -0.64 -20.97 1.40
N GLU A 479 0.34 -21.89 1.47
CA GLU A 479 0.71 -22.62 2.69
C GLU A 479 1.11 -21.74 3.89
N ARG A 480 1.52 -20.49 3.64
CA ARG A 480 1.87 -19.52 4.69
C ARG A 480 0.68 -18.68 5.14
N PHE A 481 -0.29 -18.44 4.26
CA PHE A 481 -1.55 -17.81 4.63
C PHE A 481 -2.43 -18.76 5.44
N GLU A 482 -2.48 -20.03 5.04
CA GLU A 482 -3.19 -21.09 5.78
C GLU A 482 -2.60 -21.27 7.21
N LYS A 483 -1.31 -20.98 7.40
CA LYS A 483 -0.64 -20.92 8.72
C LYS A 483 -0.89 -19.64 9.52
N LEU A 484 -1.58 -18.66 8.96
CA LEU A 484 -2.12 -17.48 9.63
C LEU A 484 -3.66 -17.49 9.65
N GLY A 485 -4.31 -18.65 9.41
CA GLY A 485 -5.77 -18.77 9.28
C GLY A 485 -6.39 -18.10 8.04
N LEU A 486 -5.60 -17.45 7.18
CA LEU A 486 -6.09 -16.74 6.00
C LEU A 486 -6.26 -17.68 4.81
N ARG A 487 -7.48 -17.76 4.26
CA ARG A 487 -7.83 -18.72 3.19
C ARG A 487 -7.79 -18.06 1.82
N LEU A 488 -6.89 -18.49 0.93
CA LEU A 488 -6.90 -18.08 -0.48
C LEU A 488 -8.10 -18.72 -1.22
N VAL A 489 -9.20 -17.99 -1.31
CA VAL A 489 -10.48 -18.45 -1.87
C VAL A 489 -10.59 -18.23 -3.38
N TYR A 490 -10.04 -17.14 -3.92
CA TYR A 490 -10.13 -16.82 -5.35
C TYR A 490 -8.83 -16.23 -5.90
N VAL A 491 -8.59 -16.49 -7.18
CA VAL A 491 -7.45 -16.00 -7.96
C VAL A 491 -8.02 -15.48 -9.26
N VAL A 492 -8.09 -14.16 -9.44
CA VAL A 492 -8.65 -13.54 -10.64
C VAL A 492 -7.84 -14.00 -11.86
N PRO A 493 -8.44 -14.63 -12.88
CA PRO A 493 -7.69 -15.16 -14.02
C PRO A 493 -7.02 -14.05 -14.84
N SER A 494 -5.69 -14.02 -14.83
CA SER A 494 -4.91 -13.04 -15.60
C SER A 494 -5.13 -13.14 -17.11
N VAL A 495 -5.55 -14.30 -17.62
CA VAL A 495 -5.80 -14.53 -19.05
C VAL A 495 -7.03 -13.75 -19.48
N ASP A 496 -8.15 -13.96 -18.78
CA ASP A 496 -9.43 -13.29 -18.95
C ASP A 496 -9.26 -11.76 -18.84
N LEU A 497 -8.56 -11.28 -17.81
CA LEU A 497 -8.27 -9.85 -17.64
C LEU A 497 -7.53 -9.22 -18.83
N ILE A 498 -6.73 -10.01 -19.55
CA ILE A 498 -5.93 -9.53 -20.68
C ILE A 498 -6.73 -9.65 -21.98
N ALA A 499 -7.41 -10.77 -22.24
CA ALA A 499 -8.22 -10.94 -23.44
C ALA A 499 -9.43 -9.97 -23.47
N TYR A 500 -10.07 -9.73 -22.31
CA TYR A 500 -11.10 -8.71 -22.14
C TYR A 500 -10.54 -7.28 -21.97
N GLY A 501 -9.22 -7.10 -22.14
CA GLY A 501 -8.54 -5.80 -22.20
C GLY A 501 -8.51 -4.96 -20.93
N PHE A 502 -9.01 -5.47 -19.79
CA PHE A 502 -8.90 -4.81 -18.48
C PHE A 502 -7.45 -4.61 -18.00
N VAL A 503 -6.54 -5.44 -18.52
CA VAL A 503 -5.08 -5.42 -18.39
C VAL A 503 -4.50 -5.44 -19.82
N ALA A 504 -3.46 -4.65 -20.08
CA ALA A 504 -2.83 -4.60 -21.40
C ALA A 504 -2.08 -5.92 -21.72
N PRO A 505 -2.26 -6.49 -22.92
CA PRO A 505 -1.53 -7.68 -23.36
C PRO A 505 -0.02 -7.44 -23.39
N PHE A 506 0.74 -8.48 -23.07
CA PHE A 506 2.20 -8.39 -22.96
C PHE A 506 2.91 -9.65 -23.47
N GLY A 507 4.17 -9.46 -23.85
CA GLY A 507 5.10 -10.54 -24.22
C GLY A 507 6.44 -10.39 -23.49
N GLU A 508 7.04 -11.51 -23.07
CA GLU A 508 8.37 -11.52 -22.44
C GLU A 508 9.46 -12.02 -23.40
N LEU A 509 10.66 -11.44 -23.33
CA LEU A 509 11.83 -11.83 -24.13
C LEU A 509 13.09 -11.89 -23.26
N GLY A 510 13.90 -12.94 -23.41
CA GLY A 510 15.22 -13.04 -22.79
C GLY A 510 16.31 -12.58 -23.75
N VAL A 511 17.13 -11.59 -23.38
CA VAL A 511 18.22 -11.08 -24.23
C VAL A 511 19.58 -11.23 -23.54
N PRO A 512 20.59 -11.82 -24.19
CA PRO A 512 21.93 -11.90 -23.64
C PRO A 512 22.65 -10.56 -23.70
N PHE A 513 23.53 -10.33 -22.74
CA PHE A 513 24.61 -9.35 -22.89
C PHE A 513 25.99 -9.97 -22.65
N THR A 514 26.92 -9.51 -23.48
CA THR A 514 28.33 -9.86 -23.57
C THR A 514 29.19 -8.72 -22.99
N TYR A 515 30.49 -8.75 -23.27
CA TYR A 515 31.35 -7.57 -23.26
C TYR A 515 31.30 -6.94 -24.66
N SER A 516 31.47 -5.62 -24.77
CA SER A 516 31.73 -4.99 -26.07
C SER A 516 33.05 -5.53 -26.65
N ASP A 517 33.30 -5.33 -27.94
CA ASP A 517 34.56 -5.77 -28.57
C ASP A 517 35.78 -5.15 -27.85
N ARG A 518 35.70 -3.86 -27.52
CA ARG A 518 36.69 -3.10 -26.73
C ARG A 518 36.88 -3.68 -25.32
N GLU A 519 35.80 -4.05 -24.65
CA GLU A 519 35.88 -4.69 -23.33
C GLU A 519 36.45 -6.10 -23.41
N SER A 520 36.14 -6.86 -24.45
CA SER A 520 36.70 -8.19 -24.71
C SER A 520 38.22 -8.11 -24.91
N GLU A 521 38.68 -7.19 -25.74
CA GLU A 521 40.11 -6.94 -25.97
C GLU A 521 40.81 -6.49 -24.68
N MET A 522 40.25 -5.51 -23.95
CA MET A 522 40.78 -5.11 -22.64
C MET A 522 40.88 -6.30 -21.67
N ARG A 523 39.91 -7.22 -21.65
CA ARG A 523 39.96 -8.41 -20.78
C ARG A 523 41.02 -9.41 -21.23
N SER A 524 41.24 -9.56 -22.54
CA SER A 524 42.31 -10.36 -23.13
C SER A 524 43.69 -9.82 -22.73
N LEU A 525 43.92 -8.53 -22.94
CA LEU A 525 45.15 -7.82 -22.55
C LEU A 525 45.42 -7.89 -21.04
N LEU A 526 44.39 -7.73 -20.20
CA LEU A 526 44.50 -7.92 -18.75
C LEU A 526 44.71 -9.40 -18.34
N GLY A 527 44.30 -10.35 -19.17
CA GLY A 527 44.64 -11.76 -19.05
C GLY A 527 46.13 -12.02 -19.34
N SER A 528 46.63 -11.50 -20.47
CA SER A 528 48.05 -11.52 -20.82
C SER A 528 48.91 -10.86 -19.74
N TYR A 529 48.50 -9.70 -19.20
CA TYR A 529 49.19 -9.05 -18.08
C TYR A 529 49.31 -9.98 -16.87
N LYS A 530 48.24 -10.71 -16.49
CA LYS A 530 48.30 -11.69 -15.38
C LYS A 530 49.25 -12.85 -15.65
N SER A 531 49.36 -13.30 -16.89
CA SER A 531 50.32 -14.37 -17.25
C SER A 531 51.76 -13.88 -17.10
N LEU A 532 52.06 -12.70 -17.68
CA LEU A 532 53.37 -12.05 -17.54
C LEU A 532 53.71 -11.73 -16.07
N LEU A 533 52.70 -11.46 -15.24
CA LEU A 533 52.85 -11.16 -13.82
C LEU A 533 53.18 -12.41 -12.98
N ARG A 534 52.77 -13.61 -13.42
CA ARG A 534 53.29 -14.89 -12.88
C ARG A 534 54.74 -15.07 -13.28
N ASP A 535 55.05 -15.01 -14.59
CA ASP A 535 56.41 -15.07 -15.13
C ASP A 535 57.40 -14.15 -14.40
N TYR A 536 56.96 -12.94 -14.04
CA TYR A 536 57.73 -11.98 -13.26
C TYR A 536 57.88 -12.39 -11.78
N THR A 537 56.80 -12.83 -11.13
CA THR A 537 56.85 -13.32 -9.74
C THR A 537 57.77 -14.53 -9.61
N ASP A 538 57.73 -15.45 -10.59
CA ASP A 538 58.60 -16.63 -10.67
C ASP A 538 60.07 -16.24 -10.93
N LEU A 539 60.30 -15.20 -11.74
CA LEU A 539 61.65 -14.71 -12.04
C LEU A 539 62.32 -14.00 -10.85
N VAL A 540 61.54 -13.30 -10.02
CA VAL A 540 62.01 -12.76 -8.73
C VAL A 540 62.19 -13.90 -7.72
N GLY A 541 61.19 -14.79 -7.62
CA GLY A 541 61.24 -16.02 -6.84
C GLY A 541 60.63 -15.88 -5.44
N SER A 542 59.79 -16.85 -5.07
CA SER A 542 59.04 -16.87 -3.80
C SER A 542 59.92 -16.78 -2.56
N HIS A 543 61.06 -17.49 -2.53
CA HIS A 543 61.98 -17.45 -1.38
C HIS A 543 62.54 -16.05 -1.14
N PHE A 544 63.11 -15.40 -2.17
CA PHE A 544 63.67 -14.05 -2.07
C PHE A 544 62.64 -13.05 -1.54
N LEU A 545 61.43 -13.04 -2.11
CA LEU A 545 60.35 -12.15 -1.67
C LEU A 545 60.00 -12.32 -0.18
N ARG A 546 60.02 -13.55 0.33
CA ARG A 546 59.72 -13.87 1.74
C ARG A 546 60.85 -13.47 2.69
N THR A 547 62.11 -13.66 2.27
CA THR A 547 63.30 -13.22 3.01
C THR A 547 63.39 -11.69 3.05
N THR A 548 63.38 -11.00 1.90
CA THR A 548 63.44 -9.53 1.84
C THR A 548 62.26 -8.85 2.55
N PHE A 549 61.08 -9.47 2.56
CA PHE A 549 59.97 -9.00 3.40
C PHE A 549 60.21 -9.20 4.90
N SER A 550 60.91 -10.27 5.28
CA SER A 550 61.27 -10.56 6.66
C SER A 550 62.28 -9.57 7.24
N ASP A 551 63.18 -9.04 6.42
CA ASP A 551 64.17 -8.01 6.78
C ASP A 551 63.57 -6.62 7.06
N ILE A 552 62.34 -6.34 6.62
CA ILE A 552 61.72 -5.02 6.84
C ILE A 552 61.24 -4.93 8.30
N PRO A 553 61.56 -3.87 9.07
CA PRO A 553 61.07 -3.71 10.44
C PRO A 553 59.54 -3.85 10.54
N PHE A 554 59.03 -4.56 11.55
CA PHE A 554 57.59 -4.85 11.66
C PHE A 554 56.72 -3.58 11.70
N LYS A 555 57.18 -2.51 12.37
CA LYS A 555 56.52 -1.20 12.36
C LYS A 555 56.38 -0.65 10.93
N LYS A 556 57.48 -0.63 10.15
CA LYS A 556 57.48 -0.16 8.74
C LYS A 556 56.58 -1.03 7.85
N ARG A 557 56.56 -2.36 8.04
CA ARG A 557 55.60 -3.26 7.37
C ARG A 557 54.15 -2.90 7.71
N LEU A 558 53.81 -2.75 8.99
CA LEU A 558 52.44 -2.45 9.39
C LEU A 558 51.96 -1.10 8.85
N THR A 559 52.81 -0.07 8.89
CA THR A 559 52.54 1.25 8.28
C THR A 559 52.27 1.14 6.78
N ILE A 560 53.16 0.51 6.00
CA ILE A 560 52.96 0.41 4.54
C ILE A 560 51.68 -0.39 4.20
N ALA A 561 51.36 -1.45 4.94
CA ALA A 561 50.14 -2.23 4.70
C ALA A 561 48.85 -1.49 5.10
N ARG A 562 48.84 -0.84 6.28
CA ARG A 562 47.64 -0.20 6.86
C ARG A 562 47.41 1.20 6.29
N ASP A 563 48.45 2.01 6.23
CA ASP A 563 48.36 3.46 6.02
C ASP A 563 48.55 3.84 4.55
N ILE A 564 49.33 3.06 3.79
CA ILE A 564 49.72 3.40 2.41
C ILE A 564 49.00 2.51 1.37
N LEU A 565 49.03 1.19 1.55
CA LEU A 565 48.37 0.24 0.63
C LEU A 565 46.88 -0.02 0.95
N ASP A 566 46.34 0.65 1.97
CA ASP A 566 44.99 0.53 2.51
C ASP A 566 44.46 -0.91 2.70
N MET A 567 45.32 -1.86 3.08
CA MET A 567 44.92 -3.27 3.20
C MET A 567 43.81 -3.47 4.26
N TYR A 568 42.77 -4.21 3.90
CA TYR A 568 41.64 -4.61 4.75
C TYR A 568 40.87 -3.47 5.44
N SER A 569 40.79 -2.28 4.84
CA SER A 569 40.09 -1.10 5.41
C SER A 569 38.62 -1.29 5.78
N TYR A 570 37.93 -2.23 5.13
CA TYR A 570 36.53 -2.58 5.42
C TYR A 570 36.33 -3.49 6.65
N ARG A 571 37.39 -3.94 7.33
CA ARG A 571 37.32 -4.84 8.50
C ARG A 571 37.44 -4.08 9.81
N LYS A 572 36.64 -4.44 10.81
CA LYS A 572 36.83 -3.97 12.20
C LYS A 572 38.15 -4.51 12.80
N ASP A 573 38.47 -5.78 12.55
CA ASP A 573 39.70 -6.45 12.99
C ASP A 573 40.90 -6.24 12.03
N ARG A 574 40.97 -5.06 11.39
CA ARG A 574 41.92 -4.74 10.32
C ARG A 574 43.38 -5.06 10.65
N ARG A 575 43.85 -4.66 11.84
CA ARG A 575 45.25 -4.80 12.26
C ARG A 575 45.61 -6.28 12.48
N GLU A 576 44.65 -7.07 12.93
CA GLU A 576 44.76 -8.50 13.23
C GLU A 576 44.72 -9.32 11.93
N ALA A 577 43.86 -8.93 10.97
CA ALA A 577 43.87 -9.46 9.62
C ALA A 577 45.22 -9.22 8.90
N ILE A 578 45.81 -8.01 9.03
CA ILE A 578 47.15 -7.70 8.50
C ILE A 578 48.22 -8.56 9.19
N LYS A 579 48.24 -8.63 10.53
CA LYS A 579 49.16 -9.50 11.30
C LYS A 579 49.08 -10.97 10.84
N ALA A 580 47.86 -11.49 10.65
CA ALA A 580 47.63 -12.86 10.18
C ALA A 580 48.13 -13.06 8.73
N ARG A 581 47.91 -12.10 7.84
CA ARG A 581 48.42 -12.14 6.46
C ARG A 581 49.95 -12.12 6.42
N PHE A 582 50.60 -11.30 7.24
CA PHE A 582 52.06 -11.28 7.39
C PHE A 582 52.62 -12.61 7.90
N ARG A 583 51.94 -13.27 8.86
CA ARG A 583 52.33 -14.61 9.33
C ARG A 583 52.25 -15.65 8.19
N ARG A 584 51.18 -15.62 7.37
CA ARG A 584 51.06 -16.49 6.19
C ARG A 584 52.15 -16.24 5.16
N TRP A 585 52.52 -14.99 4.90
CA TRP A 585 53.64 -14.64 4.01
C TRP A 585 55.04 -15.07 4.52
N ARG A 586 55.17 -15.57 5.76
CA ARG A 586 56.40 -16.23 6.25
C ARG A 586 56.39 -17.75 6.14
N LYS A 587 55.22 -18.40 6.02
CA LYS A 587 55.12 -19.87 5.82
C LYS A 587 55.30 -20.23 4.35
N GLU A 588 55.82 -21.43 4.07
CA GLU A 588 56.12 -21.92 2.72
C GLU A 588 54.88 -22.11 1.82
N GLY A 589 55.12 -22.51 0.56
CA GLY A 589 54.14 -22.59 -0.52
C GLY A 589 54.28 -21.47 -1.56
N ASP A 590 53.51 -21.55 -2.64
CA ASP A 590 53.61 -20.63 -3.77
C ASP A 590 53.03 -19.23 -3.49
N LEU A 591 53.58 -18.22 -4.17
CA LEU A 591 53.04 -16.86 -4.16
C LEU A 591 52.17 -16.65 -5.40
N GLY A 592 50.86 -16.50 -5.20
CA GLY A 592 49.90 -16.26 -6.27
C GLY A 592 49.67 -14.77 -6.57
N LEU A 593 48.72 -14.51 -7.47
CA LEU A 593 48.28 -13.15 -7.81
C LEU A 593 47.52 -12.44 -6.66
N ASN A 594 47.27 -13.12 -5.54
CA ASN A 594 46.71 -12.50 -4.32
C ASN A 594 47.81 -11.95 -3.40
N GLU A 595 49.06 -12.28 -3.67
CA GLU A 595 50.24 -11.96 -2.86
C GLU A 595 50.97 -10.72 -3.38
N LEU A 596 50.54 -10.11 -4.49
CA LEU A 596 51.19 -8.95 -5.13
C LEU A 596 51.44 -7.75 -4.19
N SER A 597 50.61 -7.56 -3.17
CA SER A 597 50.84 -6.55 -2.12
C SER A 597 52.18 -6.75 -1.41
N LEU A 598 52.68 -7.99 -1.29
CA LEU A 598 54.01 -8.31 -0.77
C LEU A 598 55.12 -7.66 -1.61
N ILE A 599 55.01 -7.76 -2.95
CA ILE A 599 55.96 -7.15 -3.89
C ILE A 599 55.91 -5.63 -3.74
N SER A 600 54.71 -5.03 -3.79
CA SER A 600 54.54 -3.58 -3.60
C SER A 600 55.04 -3.09 -2.23
N MET A 601 54.87 -3.87 -1.16
CA MET A 601 55.42 -3.55 0.15
C MET A 601 56.95 -3.56 0.18
N ILE A 602 57.61 -4.51 -0.50
CA ILE A 602 59.08 -4.55 -0.61
C ILE A 602 59.58 -3.37 -1.45
N GLN A 603 58.96 -3.13 -2.60
CA GLN A 603 59.28 -2.01 -3.49
C GLN A 603 59.17 -0.67 -2.78
N ILE A 604 58.11 -0.45 -1.99
CA ILE A 604 57.96 0.76 -1.15
C ILE A 604 59.01 0.78 -0.02
N ALA A 605 59.14 -0.29 0.76
CA ALA A 605 59.96 -0.30 1.96
C ALA A 605 61.47 -0.14 1.72
N LYS A 606 61.95 -0.58 0.54
CA LYS A 606 63.37 -0.60 0.13
C LYS A 606 63.64 0.33 -1.08
N ASN A 607 62.63 1.07 -1.57
CA ASN A 607 62.70 1.96 -2.75
C ASN A 607 63.22 1.28 -4.03
N LEU A 608 62.70 0.09 -4.34
CA LEU A 608 63.15 -0.74 -5.46
C LEU A 608 62.19 -0.70 -6.65
N SER A 609 62.69 -0.37 -7.83
CA SER A 609 61.99 -0.63 -9.10
C SER A 609 62.04 -2.12 -9.46
N ASP A 610 61.26 -2.57 -10.44
CA ASP A 610 61.28 -3.98 -10.86
C ASP A 610 62.66 -4.43 -11.36
N GLU A 611 63.38 -3.58 -12.11
CA GLU A 611 64.74 -3.89 -12.54
C GLU A 611 65.73 -3.97 -11.36
N ALA A 612 65.59 -3.10 -10.35
CA ALA A 612 66.41 -3.17 -9.15
C ALA A 612 66.09 -4.40 -8.28
N LEU A 613 64.80 -4.74 -8.14
CA LEU A 613 64.33 -5.91 -7.41
C LEU A 613 64.86 -7.20 -8.05
N VAL A 614 64.78 -7.33 -9.39
CA VAL A 614 65.35 -8.48 -10.10
C VAL A 614 66.87 -8.52 -9.96
N ARG A 615 67.60 -7.39 -10.08
CA ARG A 615 69.06 -7.39 -9.88
C ARG A 615 69.46 -7.92 -8.50
N GLN A 616 68.69 -7.60 -7.44
CA GLN A 616 68.97 -8.13 -6.10
C GLN A 616 68.77 -9.65 -6.00
N THR A 617 67.91 -10.28 -6.82
CA THR A 617 67.74 -11.75 -6.82
C THR A 617 68.86 -12.50 -7.56
N LEU A 618 69.82 -11.77 -8.12
CA LEU A 618 70.97 -12.30 -8.88
C LEU A 618 72.29 -12.22 -8.10
N VAL A 619 72.31 -11.57 -6.94
CA VAL A 619 73.46 -11.55 -6.04
C VAL A 619 73.81 -12.99 -5.64
N GLY A 620 75.07 -13.37 -5.76
CA GLY A 620 75.55 -14.73 -5.50
C GLY A 620 75.41 -15.73 -6.67
N TYR A 621 74.74 -15.39 -7.77
CA TYR A 621 74.69 -16.27 -8.96
C TYR A 621 75.89 -16.04 -9.90
N PRO A 622 76.37 -17.07 -10.63
CA PRO A 622 77.38 -16.91 -11.67
C PRO A 622 76.94 -15.92 -12.76
N GLU A 623 77.86 -15.11 -13.29
CA GLU A 623 77.57 -14.02 -14.23
C GLU A 623 76.73 -14.46 -15.45
N LYS A 624 77.07 -15.63 -16.03
CA LYS A 624 76.32 -16.28 -17.13
C LYS A 624 74.83 -16.47 -16.80
N THR A 625 74.52 -16.81 -15.54
CA THR A 625 73.15 -16.97 -15.03
C THR A 625 72.50 -15.62 -14.73
N GLN A 626 73.25 -14.65 -14.19
CA GLN A 626 72.76 -13.27 -14.01
C GLN A 626 72.33 -12.67 -15.35
N ARG A 627 73.20 -12.74 -16.37
CA ARG A 627 72.96 -12.26 -17.74
C ARG A 627 71.75 -12.95 -18.37
N LYS A 628 71.61 -14.28 -18.21
CA LYS A 628 70.43 -15.05 -18.68
C LYS A 628 69.12 -14.58 -18.01
N ARG A 629 69.10 -14.37 -16.70
CA ARG A 629 67.90 -13.90 -15.97
C ARG A 629 67.57 -12.43 -16.29
N MET A 630 68.56 -11.55 -16.44
CA MET A 630 68.34 -10.17 -16.89
C MET A 630 67.80 -10.08 -18.33
N ILE A 631 68.22 -10.99 -19.24
CA ILE A 631 67.64 -11.08 -20.58
C ILE A 631 66.17 -11.54 -20.50
N ARG A 632 65.82 -12.52 -19.64
CA ARG A 632 64.40 -12.90 -19.42
C ARG A 632 63.59 -11.72 -18.87
N PHE A 633 64.12 -10.96 -17.89
CA PHE A 633 63.44 -9.77 -17.37
C PHE A 633 63.23 -8.70 -18.45
N ARG A 634 64.25 -8.36 -19.25
CA ARG A 634 64.12 -7.38 -20.35
C ARG A 634 63.07 -7.81 -21.37
N ARG A 635 62.98 -9.10 -21.72
CA ARG A 635 61.93 -9.66 -22.59
C ARG A 635 60.53 -9.53 -21.99
N LEU A 636 60.36 -9.81 -20.68
CA LEU A 636 59.09 -9.59 -19.99
C LEU A 636 58.71 -8.10 -19.95
N LEU A 637 59.65 -7.22 -19.67
CA LEU A 637 59.42 -5.78 -19.60
C LEU A 637 59.02 -5.17 -20.95
N VAL A 638 59.48 -5.72 -22.08
CA VAL A 638 58.95 -5.38 -23.41
C VAL A 638 57.49 -5.81 -23.51
N LYS A 639 57.17 -7.09 -23.28
CA LYS A 639 55.77 -7.59 -23.33
C LYS A 639 54.80 -6.81 -22.43
N PHE A 640 55.23 -6.37 -21.25
CA PHE A 640 54.42 -5.50 -20.39
C PHE A 640 54.21 -4.10 -20.97
N ARG A 641 55.19 -3.54 -21.70
CA ARG A 641 55.04 -2.25 -22.39
C ARG A 641 54.11 -2.36 -23.58
N ASP A 642 54.21 -3.45 -24.34
CA ASP A 642 53.31 -3.74 -25.47
C ASP A 642 51.85 -3.77 -24.97
N VAL A 643 51.58 -4.54 -23.90
CA VAL A 643 50.25 -4.59 -23.25
C VAL A 643 49.83 -3.22 -22.66
N ARG A 644 50.75 -2.41 -22.12
CA ARG A 644 50.43 -1.03 -21.67
C ARG A 644 50.03 -0.13 -22.84
N LEU A 645 50.69 -0.25 -24.00
CA LEU A 645 50.40 0.56 -25.19
C LEU A 645 49.07 0.15 -25.82
N SER A 646 48.79 -1.15 -25.95
CA SER A 646 47.48 -1.64 -26.40
C SER A 646 46.36 -1.19 -25.46
N LEU A 647 46.52 -1.36 -24.14
CA LEU A 647 45.52 -0.87 -23.17
C LEU A 647 45.35 0.66 -23.23
N LEU A 648 46.40 1.42 -23.54
CA LEU A 648 46.32 2.88 -23.67
C LEU A 648 45.45 3.32 -24.86
N GLY A 649 45.35 2.52 -25.92
CA GLY A 649 44.42 2.76 -27.03
C GLY A 649 42.95 2.52 -26.70
N LEU A 650 42.66 1.68 -25.69
CA LEU A 650 41.30 1.25 -25.34
C LEU A 650 40.73 1.97 -24.10
N VAL A 651 41.59 2.44 -23.20
CA VAL A 651 41.20 3.06 -21.92
C VAL A 651 40.85 4.54 -22.12
N THR A 652 39.55 4.84 -22.10
CA THR A 652 39.00 6.20 -22.26
C THR A 652 39.09 7.07 -21.00
N SER A 653 39.45 6.52 -19.84
CA SER A 653 39.50 7.29 -18.58
C SER A 653 40.87 7.94 -18.42
N SER A 654 40.90 9.27 -18.34
CA SER A 654 42.10 10.11 -18.29
C SER A 654 43.01 9.76 -17.11
N GLU A 655 42.41 9.46 -15.95
CA GLU A 655 43.06 8.94 -14.74
C GLU A 655 43.95 7.74 -15.06
N ILE A 656 43.38 6.66 -15.62
CA ILE A 656 44.10 5.41 -15.87
C ILE A 656 45.05 5.55 -17.08
N ALA A 657 44.64 6.30 -18.11
CA ALA A 657 45.49 6.64 -19.24
C ALA A 657 46.78 7.38 -18.80
N SER A 658 46.70 8.25 -17.79
CA SER A 658 47.90 8.90 -17.20
C SER A 658 48.86 7.86 -16.62
N LYS A 659 48.36 6.87 -15.85
CA LYS A 659 49.16 5.81 -15.21
C LYS A 659 49.79 4.85 -16.25
N LEU A 660 49.12 4.67 -17.40
CA LEU A 660 49.65 3.92 -18.55
C LEU A 660 50.74 4.70 -19.31
N LYS A 661 50.67 6.04 -19.36
CA LYS A 661 51.67 6.90 -20.02
C LYS A 661 52.96 7.12 -19.22
N VAL A 662 52.99 6.82 -17.91
CA VAL A 662 54.13 7.13 -17.03
C VAL A 662 55.46 6.55 -17.55
N SER A 663 56.46 7.43 -17.63
CA SER A 663 57.82 7.17 -18.12
C SER A 663 58.69 6.53 -17.04
N GLY A 664 59.64 5.67 -17.45
CA GLY A 664 60.49 4.94 -16.51
C GLY A 664 59.88 3.63 -15.97
N PHE A 665 58.71 3.22 -16.45
CA PHE A 665 58.06 1.95 -16.08
C PHE A 665 59.02 0.74 -16.09
N GLY A 666 59.01 0.00 -14.99
CA GLY A 666 59.89 -1.13 -14.67
C GLY A 666 61.29 -0.75 -14.18
N ARG A 667 61.69 0.53 -14.24
CA ARG A 667 63.07 1.00 -13.99
C ARG A 667 63.21 2.01 -12.86
N ARG A 668 62.19 2.81 -12.58
CA ARG A 668 62.18 3.83 -11.49
C ARG A 668 61.04 3.58 -10.51
N ILE A 669 61.17 4.09 -9.29
CA ILE A 669 60.11 4.26 -8.29
C ILE A 669 60.48 5.47 -7.41
N GLN A 670 59.50 6.16 -6.84
CA GLN A 670 59.71 7.33 -5.95
C GLN A 670 59.13 7.06 -4.55
N ALA A 671 59.40 5.88 -3.99
CA ALA A 671 58.79 5.45 -2.74
C ALA A 671 59.28 6.21 -1.50
N ASN A 672 60.50 6.76 -1.54
CA ASN A 672 61.00 7.64 -0.47
C ASN A 672 60.11 8.89 -0.34
N ALA A 673 59.90 9.64 -1.42
CA ALA A 673 59.02 10.82 -1.44
C ALA A 673 57.59 10.51 -0.96
N LEU A 674 57.06 9.32 -1.28
CA LEU A 674 55.77 8.84 -0.75
C LEU A 674 55.84 8.56 0.77
N LEU A 675 56.90 7.90 1.25
CA LEU A 675 57.10 7.62 2.68
C LEU A 675 57.38 8.87 3.52
N GLU A 676 57.92 9.92 2.90
CA GLU A 676 58.15 11.23 3.50
C GLU A 676 56.85 12.07 3.53
N SER A 677 56.04 12.04 2.46
CA SER A 677 54.84 12.89 2.36
C SER A 677 53.54 12.28 2.90
N TYR A 678 53.42 10.95 3.12
CA TYR A 678 52.10 10.34 3.37
C TYR A 678 51.39 10.83 4.66
N GLN A 679 52.13 11.42 5.61
CA GLN A 679 51.56 11.95 6.86
C GLN A 679 51.03 13.38 6.73
N SER A 680 51.44 14.14 5.71
CA SER A 680 51.00 15.52 5.46
C SER A 680 49.93 15.64 4.37
N ILE A 681 49.50 14.53 3.77
CA ILE A 681 48.39 14.50 2.81
C ILE A 681 47.06 14.53 3.59
N PRO A 682 46.20 15.56 3.39
CA PRO A 682 45.06 15.80 4.28
C PRO A 682 43.88 14.85 4.05
N THR A 683 43.68 14.30 2.84
CA THR A 683 42.59 13.36 2.56
C THR A 683 43.07 11.98 2.12
N LYS A 684 42.28 10.95 2.45
CA LYS A 684 42.52 9.57 2.01
C LYS A 684 42.50 9.40 0.48
N LYS A 685 41.77 10.25 -0.25
CA LYS A 685 41.69 10.21 -1.73
C LYS A 685 43.00 10.64 -2.37
N GLU A 686 43.55 11.78 -1.95
CA GLU A 686 44.85 12.27 -2.43
C GLU A 686 45.97 11.29 -2.09
N LEU A 687 45.88 10.60 -0.93
CA LEU A 687 46.83 9.56 -0.54
C LEU A 687 46.72 8.33 -1.45
N GLU A 688 45.50 7.86 -1.74
CA GLU A 688 45.28 6.77 -2.70
C GLU A 688 45.83 7.11 -4.10
N GLU A 689 45.58 8.34 -4.57
CA GLU A 689 46.09 8.86 -5.85
C GLU A 689 47.62 8.94 -5.87
N LYS A 690 48.25 9.49 -4.82
CA LYS A 690 49.72 9.57 -4.69
C LYS A 690 50.38 8.19 -4.62
N VAL A 691 49.71 7.22 -4.01
CA VAL A 691 50.17 5.82 -3.97
C VAL A 691 50.06 5.16 -5.34
N ASP A 692 48.95 5.36 -6.07
CA ASP A 692 48.80 4.84 -7.43
C ASP A 692 49.72 5.54 -8.45
N ASP A 693 50.02 6.83 -8.30
CA ASP A 693 51.08 7.51 -9.06
C ASP A 693 52.44 6.81 -8.84
N THR A 694 52.82 6.62 -7.57
CA THR A 694 54.10 6.00 -7.21
C THR A 694 54.19 4.56 -7.71
N LEU A 695 53.09 3.81 -7.63
CA LEU A 695 53.00 2.40 -8.01
C LEU A 695 52.74 2.16 -9.51
N SER A 696 52.23 3.14 -10.26
CA SER A 696 52.04 3.05 -11.72
C SER A 696 53.33 2.76 -12.49
N ASN A 697 54.47 3.09 -11.88
CA ASN A 697 55.81 2.80 -12.37
C ASN A 697 56.23 1.33 -12.27
N THR A 698 55.60 0.51 -11.41
CA THR A 698 56.00 -0.88 -11.20
C THR A 698 55.03 -1.91 -11.77
N ILE A 699 55.54 -3.07 -12.15
CA ILE A 699 54.79 -4.17 -12.76
C ILE A 699 53.66 -4.66 -11.85
N ALA A 700 53.96 -4.85 -10.55
CA ALA A 700 52.97 -5.27 -9.55
C ALA A 700 52.04 -4.13 -9.14
N GLY A 701 52.56 -2.90 -9.06
CA GLY A 701 51.81 -1.70 -8.67
C GLY A 701 50.76 -1.31 -9.71
N LEU A 702 51.13 -1.22 -10.98
CA LEU A 702 50.21 -0.90 -12.08
C LEU A 702 49.07 -1.91 -12.21
N TYR A 703 49.29 -3.19 -11.88
CA TYR A 703 48.20 -4.18 -11.86
C TYR A 703 47.14 -3.89 -10.77
N ARG A 704 47.49 -3.22 -9.66
CA ARG A 704 46.51 -2.72 -8.68
C ARG A 704 45.50 -1.80 -9.34
N ILE A 705 46.01 -0.86 -10.13
CA ILE A 705 45.26 0.17 -10.87
C ILE A 705 44.45 -0.48 -11.99
N LEU A 706 45.09 -1.29 -12.84
CA LEU A 706 44.46 -1.96 -13.98
C LEU A 706 43.39 -2.97 -13.57
N ARG A 707 43.49 -3.56 -12.36
CA ARG A 707 42.41 -4.40 -11.82
C ARG A 707 41.10 -3.63 -11.64
N SER A 708 41.11 -2.30 -11.49
CA SER A 708 39.89 -1.49 -11.41
C SER A 708 39.05 -1.56 -12.69
N LEU A 709 39.67 -1.74 -13.87
CA LEU A 709 38.96 -1.86 -15.16
C LEU A 709 37.94 -3.01 -15.15
N TYR A 710 38.26 -4.14 -14.50
CA TYR A 710 37.31 -5.26 -14.34
C TYR A 710 36.02 -4.91 -13.60
N TYR A 711 36.01 -3.80 -12.84
CA TYR A 711 34.85 -3.28 -12.11
C TYR A 711 34.24 -2.01 -12.74
N ARG A 712 35.00 -1.29 -13.59
CA ARG A 712 34.50 -0.13 -14.38
C ARG A 712 33.77 -0.57 -15.66
N MET A 713 33.99 -1.80 -16.12
CA MET A 713 33.31 -2.43 -17.28
C MET A 713 31.79 -2.57 -17.10
N GLY A 714 31.07 -2.31 -18.20
CA GLY A 714 29.63 -2.45 -18.39
C GLY A 714 29.14 -2.06 -19.80
N GLU A 715 30.02 -1.75 -20.74
CA GLU A 715 29.71 -1.18 -22.07
C GLU A 715 28.83 -2.12 -22.91
N GLY A 716 29.22 -3.40 -23.06
CA GLY A 716 28.45 -4.38 -23.85
C GLY A 716 27.01 -4.62 -23.34
N ARG A 717 26.73 -4.24 -22.09
CA ARG A 717 25.36 -4.23 -21.53
C ARG A 717 24.59 -2.97 -21.92
N VAL A 718 25.22 -1.81 -22.01
CA VAL A 718 24.57 -0.57 -22.46
C VAL A 718 24.28 -0.66 -23.96
N GLU A 719 25.26 -1.12 -24.74
CA GLU A 719 25.10 -1.41 -26.16
C GLU A 719 23.95 -2.40 -26.42
N ALA A 720 23.82 -3.47 -25.62
CA ALA A 720 22.68 -4.40 -25.72
C ALA A 720 21.32 -3.74 -25.40
N ILE A 721 21.28 -2.73 -24.51
CA ILE A 721 20.05 -1.96 -24.22
C ILE A 721 19.70 -1.03 -25.39
N SER A 722 20.67 -0.29 -25.94
CA SER A 722 20.44 0.51 -27.16
C SER A 722 20.06 -0.38 -28.35
N ALA A 723 20.63 -1.59 -28.48
CA ALA A 723 20.26 -2.55 -29.53
C ALA A 723 18.79 -3.00 -29.43
N VAL A 724 18.26 -3.23 -28.21
CA VAL A 724 16.84 -3.53 -27.99
C VAL A 724 15.96 -2.33 -28.35
N ILE A 725 16.27 -1.13 -27.83
CA ILE A 725 15.46 0.07 -28.08
C ILE A 725 15.46 0.44 -29.57
N GLN A 726 16.61 0.40 -30.23
CA GLN A 726 16.71 0.72 -31.66
C GLN A 726 16.15 -0.38 -32.57
N ALA A 727 15.87 -1.59 -32.07
CA ALA A 727 15.11 -2.61 -32.79
C ALA A 727 13.60 -2.38 -32.63
N GLU A 728 13.12 -2.12 -31.41
CA GLU A 728 11.71 -1.80 -31.15
C GLU A 728 11.27 -0.51 -31.88
N ARG A 729 12.14 0.49 -31.98
CA ARG A 729 11.91 1.74 -32.75
C ARG A 729 11.71 1.55 -34.26
N GLN A 730 11.97 0.36 -34.80
CA GLN A 730 11.65 0.02 -36.20
C GLN A 730 10.25 -0.59 -36.36
N VAL A 731 9.53 -0.82 -35.25
CA VAL A 731 8.20 -1.46 -35.22
C VAL A 731 7.16 -0.60 -34.50
N ARG A 732 7.57 0.16 -33.47
CA ARG A 732 6.69 1.06 -32.69
C ARG A 732 7.37 2.39 -32.38
N ASP A 733 6.57 3.46 -32.24
CA ASP A 733 7.10 4.79 -31.90
C ASP A 733 7.59 4.84 -30.43
N LEU A 734 8.90 5.02 -30.23
CA LEU A 734 9.53 5.17 -28.91
C LEU A 734 10.53 6.33 -28.93
N ASN A 735 10.28 7.36 -28.13
CA ASN A 735 11.03 8.62 -28.18
C ASN A 735 11.51 9.10 -26.80
N ASN A 736 10.93 8.60 -25.70
CA ASN A 736 11.20 9.11 -24.35
C ASN A 736 11.53 7.93 -23.42
N VAL A 737 12.70 7.98 -22.78
CA VAL A 737 13.29 6.84 -22.06
C VAL A 737 13.65 7.23 -20.64
N ILE A 738 13.19 6.46 -19.65
CA ILE A 738 13.59 6.66 -18.24
C ILE A 738 14.42 5.50 -17.69
N VAL A 739 15.52 5.84 -17.01
CA VAL A 739 16.51 4.89 -16.51
C VAL A 739 16.63 4.97 -15.00
N PHE A 740 16.20 3.92 -14.30
CA PHE A 740 16.22 3.84 -12.84
C PHE A 740 17.40 3.05 -12.29
N GLY A 741 17.95 3.50 -11.16
CA GLY A 741 18.81 2.62 -10.37
C GLY A 741 19.65 3.22 -9.26
N ARG A 742 20.48 2.32 -8.70
CA ARG A 742 21.48 2.62 -7.68
C ARG A 742 22.87 2.41 -8.29
N GLY A 743 23.53 3.51 -8.66
CA GLY A 743 24.84 3.53 -9.31
C GLY A 743 25.73 4.65 -8.75
N LYS A 744 26.94 4.79 -9.32
CA LYS A 744 27.78 5.97 -9.10
C LYS A 744 27.16 7.15 -9.86
N SER A 745 27.05 8.32 -9.24
CA SER A 745 26.75 9.57 -9.96
C SER A 745 27.81 9.84 -11.03
N LEU A 746 27.43 10.59 -12.07
CA LEU A 746 28.40 11.28 -12.92
C LEU A 746 29.20 12.26 -12.04
N ASP A 747 30.52 12.33 -12.23
CA ASP A 747 31.33 13.34 -11.52
C ASP A 747 31.30 14.66 -12.30
N TRP A 748 30.17 15.35 -12.20
CA TRP A 748 29.90 16.62 -12.89
C TRP A 748 30.52 17.83 -12.17
N ARG A 749 31.14 17.64 -10.99
CA ARG A 749 31.68 18.72 -10.14
C ARG A 749 33.16 19.00 -10.41
N SER A 750 33.88 18.05 -10.98
CA SER A 750 35.27 18.20 -11.45
C SER A 750 35.37 18.84 -12.86
N GLY A 751 34.25 19.35 -13.39
CA GLY A 751 34.18 20.13 -14.63
C GLY A 751 33.58 19.33 -15.79
N LEU A 752 34.40 18.51 -16.44
CA LEU A 752 33.97 17.65 -17.56
C LEU A 752 33.73 16.23 -17.03
N ALA A 753 32.47 15.81 -16.97
CA ALA A 753 32.14 14.47 -16.47
C ALA A 753 32.67 13.38 -17.42
N GLU A 754 33.39 12.40 -16.87
CA GLU A 754 33.70 11.15 -17.59
C GLU A 754 32.52 10.17 -17.53
N PRO A 755 32.28 9.39 -18.61
CA PRO A 755 31.14 8.48 -18.69
C PRO A 755 31.41 7.20 -17.90
N GLY A 756 30.63 6.96 -16.85
CA GLY A 756 30.68 5.72 -16.08
C GLY A 756 29.94 4.59 -16.78
N TYR A 757 30.60 3.80 -17.64
CA TYR A 757 30.05 2.68 -18.44
C TYR A 757 29.26 1.59 -17.68
N SER A 758 29.09 1.68 -16.36
CA SER A 758 28.35 0.72 -15.53
C SER A 758 27.14 1.36 -14.84
N GLY A 759 25.95 0.82 -15.13
CA GLY A 759 24.69 1.27 -14.51
C GLY A 759 24.09 2.50 -15.17
N VAL A 760 23.26 3.23 -14.41
CA VAL A 760 22.42 4.34 -14.90
C VAL A 760 23.21 5.40 -15.67
N ALA A 761 24.37 5.81 -15.12
CA ALA A 761 25.20 6.87 -15.71
C ALA A 761 25.69 6.54 -17.13
N GLY A 762 26.08 5.28 -17.38
CA GLY A 762 26.52 4.83 -18.71
C GLY A 762 25.37 4.76 -19.71
N ILE A 763 24.21 4.27 -19.28
CA ILE A 763 23.00 4.19 -20.13
C ILE A 763 22.55 5.60 -20.54
N PHE A 764 22.45 6.52 -19.58
CA PHE A 764 22.17 7.94 -19.86
C PHE A 764 23.22 8.56 -20.78
N SER A 765 24.51 8.32 -20.54
CA SER A 765 25.61 8.88 -21.33
C SER A 765 25.59 8.45 -22.80
N GLN A 766 25.13 7.24 -23.10
CA GLN A 766 25.01 6.75 -24.46
C GLN A 766 23.81 7.38 -25.16
N MET A 767 22.64 7.31 -24.53
CA MET A 767 21.38 7.85 -25.07
C MET A 767 21.38 9.38 -25.23
N LEU A 768 22.17 10.12 -24.45
CA LEU A 768 22.30 11.58 -24.57
C LEU A 768 22.89 12.04 -25.93
N GLY A 769 23.46 11.12 -26.72
CA GLY A 769 23.89 11.40 -28.10
C GLY A 769 22.91 10.92 -29.19
N GLU A 770 21.81 10.27 -28.82
CA GLU A 770 20.81 9.78 -29.77
C GLU A 770 19.74 10.87 -29.95
N ASN A 771 19.85 11.70 -31.01
CA ASN A 771 19.00 12.89 -31.26
C ASN A 771 17.48 12.63 -31.24
N GLU A 772 17.08 11.38 -31.43
CA GLU A 772 15.68 10.93 -31.51
C GLU A 772 15.16 10.38 -30.17
N LEU A 773 15.96 10.45 -29.10
CA LEU A 773 15.61 10.02 -27.75
C LEU A 773 15.73 11.18 -26.75
N THR A 774 14.75 11.28 -25.85
CA THR A 774 14.81 12.11 -24.65
C THR A 774 15.11 11.22 -23.43
N PRO A 775 16.39 10.99 -23.06
CA PRO A 775 16.73 10.18 -21.90
C PRO A 775 16.59 10.97 -20.59
N MET A 776 15.87 10.39 -19.62
CA MET A 776 15.83 10.82 -18.22
C MET A 776 16.49 9.75 -17.34
N ALA A 777 17.34 10.14 -16.41
CA ALA A 777 17.99 9.21 -15.49
C ALA A 777 17.71 9.59 -14.04
N VAL A 778 17.30 8.61 -13.23
CA VAL A 778 16.85 8.84 -11.85
C VAL A 778 17.60 7.92 -10.90
N LEU A 779 18.42 8.55 -10.05
CA LEU A 779 19.24 7.91 -9.04
C LEU A 779 18.76 8.31 -7.63
N SER A 780 19.23 7.61 -6.61
CA SER A 780 18.87 7.87 -5.20
C SER A 780 19.39 9.19 -4.60
N SER A 781 19.96 10.07 -5.42
CA SER A 781 20.67 11.30 -5.02
C SER A 781 20.57 12.43 -6.05
N GLU A 782 20.44 12.12 -7.34
CA GLU A 782 20.43 13.08 -8.44
C GLU A 782 19.50 12.57 -9.56
N VAL A 783 18.91 13.50 -10.32
CA VAL A 783 18.22 13.25 -11.59
C VAL A 783 19.00 13.95 -12.70
N TYR A 784 19.14 13.29 -13.84
CA TYR A 784 19.75 13.86 -15.04
C TYR A 784 18.71 13.97 -16.17
N LEU A 785 18.72 15.11 -16.85
CA LEU A 785 17.86 15.42 -18.00
C LEU A 785 18.71 15.90 -19.18
N PRO A 786 18.26 15.71 -20.44
CA PRO A 786 19.04 16.10 -21.60
C PRO A 786 18.95 17.62 -21.82
N PHE A 787 20.01 18.21 -22.38
CA PHE A 787 20.00 19.63 -22.71
C PHE A 787 19.47 19.84 -24.14
N SER A 788 18.43 20.66 -24.29
CA SER A 788 17.97 21.15 -25.59
C SER A 788 17.89 22.67 -25.57
N ARG A 789 18.40 23.33 -26.62
CA ARG A 789 18.32 24.80 -26.76
C ARG A 789 16.88 25.29 -26.92
N ASN A 790 16.03 24.46 -27.54
CA ASN A 790 14.67 24.82 -27.94
C ASN A 790 13.61 24.25 -26.98
N GLN A 791 13.99 23.32 -26.10
CA GLN A 791 13.10 22.69 -25.12
C GLN A 791 13.76 22.69 -23.74
N GLN A 792 13.37 23.63 -22.88
CA GLN A 792 13.79 23.66 -21.49
C GLN A 792 13.00 22.61 -20.67
N ILE A 793 13.35 21.33 -20.85
CA ILE A 793 12.69 20.20 -20.17
C ILE A 793 12.60 20.38 -18.64
N PRO A 794 13.62 20.89 -17.93
CA PRO A 794 13.49 21.17 -16.49
C PRO A 794 12.38 22.19 -16.19
N MET A 795 12.29 23.29 -16.96
CA MET A 795 11.20 24.27 -16.82
C MET A 795 9.83 23.68 -17.17
N ARG A 796 9.73 22.81 -18.19
CA ARG A 796 8.47 22.09 -18.50
C ARG A 796 8.02 21.21 -17.33
N ILE A 797 8.96 20.54 -16.65
CA ILE A 797 8.67 19.77 -15.43
C ILE A 797 8.26 20.69 -14.26
N ALA A 798 8.93 21.83 -14.07
CA ALA A 798 8.55 22.82 -13.06
C ALA A 798 7.12 23.37 -13.30
N SER A 799 6.77 23.70 -14.54
CA SER A 799 5.41 24.11 -14.94
C SER A 799 4.39 22.98 -14.81
N PHE A 800 4.75 21.72 -15.07
CA PHE A 800 3.89 20.56 -14.83
C PHE A 800 3.59 20.38 -13.32
N ILE A 801 4.61 20.50 -12.46
CA ILE A 801 4.42 20.44 -11.00
C ILE A 801 3.47 21.57 -10.54
N LYS A 802 3.64 22.78 -11.05
CA LYS A 802 2.75 23.90 -10.68
C LYS A 802 1.32 23.73 -11.18
N ARG A 803 1.12 23.45 -12.47
CA ARG A 803 -0.22 23.38 -13.07
C ARG A 803 -0.95 22.08 -12.73
N GLU A 804 -0.39 20.94 -13.11
CA GLU A 804 -1.07 19.65 -12.98
C GLU A 804 -1.05 19.13 -11.54
N ILE A 805 0.07 19.30 -10.83
CA ILE A 805 0.17 18.78 -9.46
C ILE A 805 -0.44 19.76 -8.46
N MET A 806 0.06 21.00 -8.36
CA MET A 806 -0.41 21.95 -7.34
C MET A 806 -1.77 22.56 -7.72
N GLY A 807 -1.90 23.14 -8.91
CA GLY A 807 -3.10 23.83 -9.40
C GLY A 807 -4.28 22.92 -9.75
N SER A 808 -4.05 21.62 -9.97
CA SER A 808 -5.10 20.63 -10.28
C SER A 808 -5.20 19.52 -9.23
N ASP A 809 -4.24 18.57 -9.15
CA ASP A 809 -4.32 17.44 -8.21
C ASP A 809 -4.49 17.87 -6.73
N LEU A 810 -3.63 18.76 -6.21
CA LEU A 810 -3.71 19.23 -4.81
C LEU A 810 -4.91 20.18 -4.63
N SER A 811 -5.12 21.11 -5.57
CA SER A 811 -6.24 22.07 -5.59
C SER A 811 -7.61 21.38 -5.50
N GLN A 812 -7.90 20.42 -6.38
CA GLN A 812 -9.14 19.64 -6.35
C GLN A 812 -9.30 18.87 -5.04
N THR A 813 -8.21 18.36 -4.49
CA THR A 813 -8.27 17.58 -3.25
C THR A 813 -8.47 18.46 -2.02
N LEU A 814 -7.91 19.66 -1.98
CA LEU A 814 -8.21 20.68 -0.97
C LEU A 814 -9.66 21.17 -1.09
N PHE A 815 -10.17 21.41 -2.30
CA PHE A 815 -11.59 21.74 -2.48
C PHE A 815 -12.50 20.61 -1.96
N GLY A 816 -12.15 19.35 -2.26
CA GLY A 816 -12.82 18.16 -1.72
C GLY A 816 -12.75 18.09 -0.19
N LEU A 817 -11.62 18.41 0.44
CA LEU A 817 -11.51 18.50 1.91
C LEU A 817 -12.53 19.49 2.49
N LEU A 818 -12.77 20.62 1.81
CA LEU A 818 -13.72 21.62 2.27
C LEU A 818 -15.19 21.19 2.05
N THR A 819 -15.53 20.72 0.85
CA THR A 819 -16.93 20.55 0.42
C THR A 819 -17.48 19.12 0.44
N GLN A 820 -16.64 18.09 0.58
CA GLN A 820 -17.13 16.71 0.58
C GLN A 820 -17.93 16.42 1.85
N GLY A 821 -19.12 15.83 1.69
CA GLY A 821 -20.07 15.61 2.78
C GLY A 821 -20.90 16.84 3.19
N THR A 822 -20.74 17.99 2.54
CA THR A 822 -21.48 19.23 2.88
C THR A 822 -22.63 19.52 1.91
N GLN A 823 -23.78 19.94 2.41
CA GLN A 823 -24.98 20.30 1.66
C GLN A 823 -24.88 21.74 1.12
N ILE A 824 -24.08 21.94 0.07
CA ILE A 824 -23.95 23.23 -0.62
C ILE A 824 -24.79 23.25 -1.91
N PRO A 825 -25.79 24.14 -2.07
CA PRO A 825 -26.54 24.28 -3.31
C PRO A 825 -25.64 24.54 -4.53
N THR A 826 -25.85 23.82 -5.63
CA THR A 826 -24.94 23.75 -6.79
C THR A 826 -24.48 25.12 -7.32
N LYS A 827 -25.36 26.12 -7.33
CA LYS A 827 -25.03 27.50 -7.75
C LYS A 827 -24.06 28.21 -6.79
N ARG A 828 -24.19 27.99 -5.48
CA ARG A 828 -23.22 28.49 -4.48
C ARG A 828 -21.92 27.68 -4.52
N LEU A 829 -21.99 26.37 -4.75
CA LEU A 829 -20.82 25.51 -4.90
C LEU A 829 -19.96 25.92 -6.12
N GLN A 830 -20.59 26.23 -7.25
CA GLN A 830 -19.90 26.77 -8.44
C GLN A 830 -19.26 28.14 -8.16
N ALA A 831 -19.98 29.06 -7.51
CA ALA A 831 -19.43 30.37 -7.14
C ALA A 831 -18.23 30.24 -6.17
N PHE A 832 -18.32 29.33 -5.19
CA PHE A 832 -17.22 29.03 -4.28
C PHE A 832 -16.02 28.42 -5.03
N LYS A 833 -16.27 27.51 -5.98
CA LYS A 833 -15.22 26.89 -6.80
C LYS A 833 -14.47 27.91 -7.65
N SER A 834 -15.17 28.85 -8.30
CA SER A 834 -14.51 29.91 -9.07
C SER A 834 -13.56 30.76 -8.23
N SER A 835 -14.03 31.30 -7.09
CA SER A 835 -13.17 32.12 -6.22
C SER A 835 -12.07 31.30 -5.54
N PHE A 836 -12.31 30.02 -5.24
CA PHE A 836 -11.27 29.10 -4.77
C PHE A 836 -10.17 28.89 -5.82
N ASP A 837 -10.53 28.68 -7.08
CA ASP A 837 -9.56 28.48 -8.16
C ASP A 837 -8.78 29.76 -8.49
N GLU A 838 -9.40 30.93 -8.38
CA GLU A 838 -8.71 32.23 -8.46
C GLU A 838 -7.66 32.39 -7.36
N ILE A 839 -8.03 32.13 -6.10
CA ILE A 839 -7.13 32.21 -4.92
C ILE A 839 -5.95 31.23 -5.06
N ILE A 840 -6.24 29.96 -5.36
CA ILE A 840 -5.20 28.92 -5.48
C ILE A 840 -4.28 29.18 -6.69
N THR A 841 -4.81 29.68 -7.82
CA THR A 841 -3.97 30.02 -8.99
C THR A 841 -3.00 31.15 -8.65
N SER A 842 -3.50 32.25 -8.07
CA SER A 842 -2.66 33.37 -7.61
C SER A 842 -1.54 32.89 -6.67
N TYR A 843 -1.88 32.05 -5.70
CA TYR A 843 -0.91 31.48 -4.75
C TYR A 843 0.13 30.57 -5.43
N VAL A 844 -0.27 29.71 -6.37
CA VAL A 844 0.66 28.82 -7.10
C VAL A 844 1.61 29.60 -8.02
N GLU A 845 1.21 30.77 -8.51
CA GLU A 845 2.07 31.68 -9.26
C GLU A 845 3.04 32.47 -8.37
N SER A 846 2.59 32.95 -7.20
CA SER A 846 3.45 33.66 -6.23
C SER A 846 4.54 32.76 -5.62
N LEU A 847 4.28 31.45 -5.50
CA LEU A 847 5.27 30.42 -5.11
C LEU A 847 6.43 30.20 -6.10
N SER A 848 6.72 31.17 -6.98
CA SER A 848 7.71 31.05 -8.06
C SER A 848 9.18 31.19 -7.66
N SER A 849 9.49 31.77 -6.50
CA SER A 849 10.85 32.13 -6.06
C SER A 849 11.22 31.62 -4.65
N VAL A 850 10.47 30.67 -4.09
CA VAL A 850 10.52 30.35 -2.65
C VAL A 850 11.75 29.52 -2.25
N GLY A 851 12.60 30.12 -1.42
CA GLY A 851 13.79 29.47 -0.84
C GLY A 851 13.62 28.90 0.58
N ALA A 852 12.62 29.33 1.36
CA ALA A 852 12.47 28.98 2.77
C ALA A 852 11.02 28.98 3.28
N TRP A 853 10.81 28.37 4.46
CA TRP A 853 9.52 28.04 5.07
C TRP A 853 8.68 29.28 5.42
N ARG A 854 7.42 29.34 4.97
CA ARG A 854 6.45 30.38 5.35
C ARG A 854 5.00 29.86 5.46
N PRO A 855 4.63 29.06 6.48
CA PRO A 855 3.24 28.66 6.71
C PRO A 855 2.27 29.84 6.87
N VAL A 856 2.75 30.96 7.42
CA VAL A 856 2.01 32.22 7.60
C VAL A 856 1.53 32.83 6.28
N GLU A 857 2.25 32.62 5.16
CA GLU A 857 1.78 33.05 3.84
C GLU A 857 0.58 32.23 3.36
N PHE A 858 0.52 30.93 3.67
CA PHE A 858 -0.64 30.12 3.28
C PHE A 858 -1.90 30.54 4.06
N ASP A 859 -1.77 30.91 5.33
CA ASP A 859 -2.88 31.54 6.06
C ASP A 859 -3.29 32.87 5.41
N THR A 860 -2.33 33.79 5.21
CA THR A 860 -2.57 35.14 4.69
C THR A 860 -3.16 35.16 3.27
N GLU A 861 -2.62 34.33 2.37
CA GLU A 861 -2.93 34.33 0.93
C GLU A 861 -3.99 33.30 0.52
N VAL A 862 -4.27 32.28 1.35
CA VAL A 862 -5.23 31.21 1.03
C VAL A 862 -6.32 31.06 2.08
N LEU A 863 -5.99 30.80 3.35
CA LEU A 863 -7.02 30.52 4.37
C LEU A 863 -7.89 31.75 4.66
N GLN A 864 -7.29 32.92 4.93
CA GLN A 864 -8.04 34.14 5.22
C GLN A 864 -8.91 34.61 4.02
N PRO A 865 -8.44 34.57 2.76
CA PRO A 865 -9.30 34.78 1.58
C PRO A 865 -10.42 33.75 1.41
N LEU A 866 -10.18 32.46 1.69
CA LEU A 866 -11.23 31.44 1.65
C LEU A 866 -12.26 31.62 2.75
N ILE A 867 -11.87 31.91 3.99
CA ILE A 867 -12.78 32.24 5.10
C ILE A 867 -13.65 33.46 4.74
N LYS A 868 -13.04 34.53 4.20
CA LYS A 868 -13.78 35.71 3.68
C LYS A 868 -14.77 35.34 2.57
N THR A 869 -14.40 34.42 1.68
CA THR A 869 -15.26 33.93 0.59
C THR A 869 -16.44 33.11 1.12
N VAL A 870 -16.21 32.17 2.03
CA VAL A 870 -17.25 31.36 2.69
C VAL A 870 -18.22 32.26 3.47
N ASN A 871 -17.70 33.24 4.22
CA ASN A 871 -18.52 34.23 4.92
C ASN A 871 -19.37 35.06 3.95
N LYS A 872 -18.82 35.47 2.80
CA LYS A 872 -19.52 36.27 1.77
C LYS A 872 -20.61 35.48 1.02
N LEU A 873 -20.42 34.18 0.83
CA LEU A 873 -21.36 33.32 0.09
C LEU A 873 -22.53 32.81 0.95
N ASN A 874 -22.49 33.02 2.27
CA ASN A 874 -23.49 32.59 3.24
C ASN A 874 -23.92 31.12 3.02
N LEU A 875 -22.96 30.21 3.15
CA LEU A 875 -23.18 28.76 3.03
C LEU A 875 -23.88 28.23 4.29
N GLU A 876 -24.81 27.29 4.14
CA GLU A 876 -25.55 26.73 5.29
C GLU A 876 -24.61 26.01 6.29
N GLU A 877 -23.70 25.14 5.81
CA GLU A 877 -22.66 24.50 6.62
C GLU A 877 -21.38 25.34 6.82
N ARG A 878 -21.54 26.65 7.03
CA ARG A 878 -20.41 27.59 7.17
C ARG A 878 -19.41 27.17 8.25
N GLU A 879 -19.87 26.68 9.39
CA GLU A 879 -19.01 26.32 10.53
C GLU A 879 -18.18 25.05 10.26
N THR A 880 -18.77 24.06 9.58
CA THR A 880 -18.07 22.86 9.07
C THR A 880 -16.92 23.26 8.13
N ILE A 881 -17.20 24.14 7.18
CA ILE A 881 -16.20 24.58 6.19
C ILE A 881 -15.10 25.44 6.83
N VAL A 882 -15.45 26.31 7.80
CA VAL A 882 -14.47 27.15 8.52
C VAL A 882 -13.59 26.32 9.47
N SER A 883 -14.13 25.32 10.18
CA SER A 883 -13.33 24.42 11.02
C SER A 883 -12.43 23.48 10.19
N ARG A 884 -12.80 23.15 8.95
CA ARG A 884 -11.93 22.49 7.96
C ARG A 884 -10.82 23.40 7.39
N LEU A 885 -10.92 24.73 7.57
CA LEU A 885 -9.90 25.72 7.24
C LEU A 885 -8.95 26.03 8.41
N ASP A 886 -9.17 25.47 9.61
CA ASP A 886 -8.23 25.62 10.73
C ASP A 886 -6.95 24.81 10.50
N THR A 887 -5.80 25.45 10.67
CA THR A 887 -4.46 24.83 10.71
C THR A 887 -4.33 23.67 11.70
N ALA A 888 -5.17 23.60 12.73
CA ALA A 888 -5.23 22.46 13.66
C ALA A 888 -5.85 21.20 13.04
N ASN A 889 -6.50 21.29 11.87
CA ASN A 889 -7.02 20.14 11.16
C ASN A 889 -5.87 19.30 10.55
N PRO A 890 -5.72 18.02 10.93
CA PRO A 890 -4.56 17.21 10.52
C PRO A 890 -4.55 16.87 9.03
N HIS A 891 -5.71 16.90 8.35
CA HIS A 891 -5.75 16.77 6.90
C HIS A 891 -5.23 18.05 6.23
N LEU A 892 -5.71 19.22 6.68
CA LEU A 892 -5.29 20.51 6.13
C LEU A 892 -3.77 20.71 6.28
N GLU A 893 -3.19 20.43 7.46
CA GLU A 893 -1.75 20.56 7.66
C GLU A 893 -0.94 19.67 6.68
N LYS A 894 -1.42 18.44 6.45
CA LYS A 894 -0.84 17.47 5.51
C LYS A 894 -0.92 17.99 4.06
N TRP A 895 -1.99 18.69 3.68
CA TRP A 895 -2.15 19.34 2.38
C TRP A 895 -1.29 20.61 2.21
N MET A 896 -1.25 21.49 3.20
CA MET A 896 -0.42 22.71 3.22
C MET A 896 1.07 22.37 3.06
N ARG A 897 1.55 21.39 3.84
CA ARG A 897 2.90 20.83 3.70
C ARG A 897 3.13 20.27 2.30
N GLY A 898 2.12 19.65 1.69
CA GLY A 898 2.13 19.16 0.31
C GLY A 898 2.41 20.25 -0.72
N PHE A 899 1.64 21.34 -0.74
CA PHE A 899 1.84 22.46 -1.67
C PHE A 899 3.28 23.02 -1.60
N TYR A 900 3.77 23.29 -0.39
CA TYR A 900 5.13 23.79 -0.18
C TYR A 900 6.22 22.78 -0.57
N ASP A 901 6.03 21.50 -0.25
CA ASP A 901 6.99 20.45 -0.60
C ASP A 901 7.08 20.25 -2.13
N TYR A 902 5.97 20.38 -2.87
CA TYR A 902 5.99 20.39 -4.34
C TYR A 902 6.58 21.67 -4.93
N ALA A 903 6.33 22.85 -4.34
CA ALA A 903 6.97 24.10 -4.76
C ALA A 903 8.51 24.02 -4.65
N LEU A 904 9.04 23.45 -3.55
CA LEU A 904 10.47 23.18 -3.38
C LEU A 904 11.04 22.08 -4.28
N ILE A 905 10.19 21.24 -4.89
CA ILE A 905 10.62 20.29 -5.92
C ILE A 905 10.61 21.00 -7.29
N ALA A 906 9.63 21.85 -7.57
CA ALA A 906 9.57 22.66 -8.78
C ALA A 906 10.76 23.62 -8.90
N SER A 907 11.13 24.34 -7.83
CA SER A 907 12.31 25.22 -7.85
C SER A 907 13.60 24.46 -8.14
N ARG A 908 13.76 23.22 -7.68
CA ARG A 908 14.92 22.37 -8.02
C ARG A 908 15.00 21.98 -9.51
N PHE A 909 13.86 21.99 -10.22
CA PHE A 909 13.84 21.82 -11.67
C PHE A 909 14.07 23.16 -12.40
N SER A 910 13.67 24.30 -11.84
CA SER A 910 14.08 25.62 -12.35
C SER A 910 15.59 25.84 -12.20
N ASP A 911 16.13 25.56 -11.00
CA ASP A 911 17.54 25.71 -10.61
C ASP A 911 18.43 24.55 -11.10
N ALA A 912 18.04 23.89 -12.20
CA ALA A 912 18.72 22.70 -12.70
C ALA A 912 20.13 23.03 -13.20
N ILE A 913 21.13 22.41 -12.56
CA ILE A 913 22.54 22.74 -12.80
C ILE A 913 22.98 22.18 -14.15
N GLU A 914 23.36 23.04 -15.09
CA GLU A 914 23.96 22.59 -16.34
C GLU A 914 25.37 22.02 -16.11
N SER A 915 25.68 20.89 -16.74
CA SER A 915 27.03 20.34 -16.82
C SER A 915 27.32 19.76 -18.22
N LYS A 916 28.56 19.32 -18.44
CA LYS A 916 29.07 18.80 -19.69
C LYS A 916 29.63 17.38 -19.48
N LEU A 917 29.17 16.47 -20.33
CA LEU A 917 29.55 15.06 -20.35
C LEU A 917 30.43 14.79 -21.57
N GLN A 918 31.59 14.17 -21.37
CA GLN A 918 32.36 13.63 -22.49
C GLN A 918 31.82 12.25 -22.86
N GLN A 919 31.54 12.02 -24.14
CA GLN A 919 31.10 10.73 -24.66
C GLN A 919 32.30 9.86 -25.06
N PRO A 920 32.12 8.52 -25.21
CA PRO A 920 33.21 7.59 -25.55
C PRO A 920 33.95 7.92 -26.85
N ASN A 921 33.24 8.52 -27.81
CA ASN A 921 33.76 9.02 -29.09
C ASN A 921 34.51 10.37 -28.99
N GLY A 922 34.73 10.89 -27.78
CA GLY A 922 35.36 12.20 -27.54
C GLY A 922 34.41 13.39 -27.65
N GLY A 923 33.17 13.21 -28.13
CA GLY A 923 32.14 14.23 -28.23
C GLY A 923 31.76 14.82 -26.86
N ARG A 924 31.15 16.01 -26.86
CA ARG A 924 30.76 16.74 -25.63
C ARG A 924 29.30 17.11 -25.67
N GLN A 925 28.50 16.48 -24.80
CA GLN A 925 27.08 16.79 -24.65
C GLN A 925 26.83 17.65 -23.40
N ARG A 926 25.82 18.51 -23.46
CA ARG A 926 25.31 19.26 -22.30
C ARG A 926 24.18 18.45 -21.65
N PHE A 927 24.03 18.56 -20.34
CA PHE A 927 22.92 17.95 -19.60
C PHE A 927 22.61 18.75 -18.35
N TYR A 928 21.40 18.56 -17.81
CA TYR A 928 20.96 19.17 -16.56
C TYR A 928 21.04 18.18 -15.40
N VAL A 929 21.42 18.68 -14.22
CA VAL A 929 21.50 17.92 -12.97
C VAL A 929 20.59 18.54 -11.91
N ILE A 930 19.64 17.74 -11.44
CA ILE A 930 18.71 18.10 -10.37
C ILE A 930 19.07 17.30 -9.12
N LYS A 931 19.33 17.98 -7.99
CA LYS A 931 19.67 17.33 -6.72
C LYS A 931 18.41 16.80 -6.04
N MET A 932 18.34 15.48 -5.81
CA MET A 932 17.20 14.87 -5.12
C MET A 932 16.96 15.51 -3.75
N ALA A 933 15.69 15.68 -3.41
CA ALA A 933 15.29 16.09 -2.08
C ALA A 933 15.65 15.02 -1.00
N GLN A 934 15.59 15.42 0.27
CA GLN A 934 15.86 14.57 1.44
C GLN A 934 14.62 14.52 2.35
N GLY A 935 14.59 13.58 3.29
CA GLY A 935 13.41 13.37 4.15
C GLY A 935 12.17 12.93 3.37
N SER A 936 10.99 13.35 3.82
CA SER A 936 9.68 13.11 3.18
C SER A 936 9.65 13.48 1.69
N LYS A 937 10.15 14.67 1.35
CA LYS A 937 10.24 15.24 -0.01
C LYS A 937 10.87 14.31 -1.02
N LYS A 938 11.78 13.44 -0.58
CA LYS A 938 12.42 12.44 -1.43
C LYS A 938 11.43 11.43 -2.00
N GLN A 939 10.40 11.08 -1.23
CA GLN A 939 9.35 10.16 -1.66
C GLN A 939 8.41 10.84 -2.66
N LEU A 940 7.92 12.04 -2.33
CA LEU A 940 7.15 12.89 -3.24
C LEU A 940 7.84 13.08 -4.60
N MET A 941 9.17 13.25 -4.61
CA MET A 941 9.94 13.40 -5.85
C MET A 941 9.99 12.09 -6.70
N TYR A 942 9.93 10.90 -6.09
CA TYR A 942 9.79 9.65 -6.84
C TYR A 942 8.36 9.45 -7.35
N ASP A 943 7.35 9.77 -6.54
CA ASP A 943 5.94 9.61 -6.90
C ASP A 943 5.53 10.62 -7.99
N LEU A 944 6.06 11.84 -7.93
CA LEU A 944 6.05 12.81 -9.02
C LEU A 944 6.64 12.25 -10.31
N THR A 945 7.75 11.51 -10.23
CA THR A 945 8.40 10.98 -11.43
C THR A 945 7.50 9.95 -12.13
N ALA A 946 6.63 9.25 -11.40
CA ALA A 946 5.59 8.40 -12.00
C ALA A 946 4.54 9.23 -12.74
N ARG A 947 4.08 10.35 -12.15
CA ARG A 947 3.18 11.32 -12.81
C ARG A 947 3.83 11.98 -14.04
N ILE A 948 5.14 12.19 -14.05
CA ILE A 948 5.90 12.69 -15.21
C ILE A 948 5.91 11.65 -16.35
N VAL A 949 5.97 10.34 -16.06
CA VAL A 949 5.92 9.28 -17.09
C VAL A 949 4.58 9.27 -17.83
N ASP A 950 3.49 9.50 -17.10
CA ASP A 950 2.12 9.51 -17.63
C ASP A 950 1.66 10.89 -18.13
N ALA A 951 2.49 11.93 -17.99
CA ALA A 951 2.15 13.27 -18.43
C ALA A 951 2.06 13.35 -19.96
N LYS A 952 0.92 13.82 -20.49
CA LYS A 952 0.73 14.06 -21.95
C LYS A 952 1.80 14.96 -22.56
N ASP A 953 2.32 15.91 -21.77
CA ASP A 953 3.41 16.83 -22.14
C ASP A 953 4.79 16.15 -22.26
N LEU A 954 5.00 15.01 -21.59
CA LEU A 954 6.28 14.30 -21.43
C LEU A 954 6.08 12.77 -21.52
N PRO A 955 5.48 12.22 -22.60
CA PRO A 955 4.99 10.84 -22.61
C PRO A 955 6.14 9.82 -22.67
N ILE A 956 6.50 9.22 -21.54
CA ILE A 956 7.64 8.28 -21.43
C ILE A 956 7.19 6.87 -21.79
N ASN A 957 7.51 6.43 -23.01
CA ASN A 957 7.10 5.13 -23.53
C ASN A 957 8.10 3.97 -23.29
N VAL A 958 9.29 4.25 -22.74
CA VAL A 958 10.31 3.24 -22.38
C VAL A 958 10.79 3.36 -20.93
N ILE A 959 10.80 2.26 -20.17
CA ILE A 959 11.39 2.18 -18.82
C ILE A 959 12.51 1.14 -18.75
N ILE A 960 13.66 1.51 -18.19
CA ILE A 960 14.79 0.62 -17.88
C ILE A 960 15.04 0.58 -16.37
N VAL A 961 15.02 -0.62 -15.77
CA VAL A 961 15.33 -0.82 -14.34
C VAL A 961 16.67 -1.49 -14.16
N SER A 962 17.66 -0.76 -13.63
CA SER A 962 19.02 -1.28 -13.48
C SER A 962 19.34 -1.88 -12.11
N ARG A 963 18.76 -1.39 -10.99
CA ARG A 963 18.88 -1.98 -9.62
C ARG A 963 17.85 -1.51 -8.58
N TRP A 964 16.96 -0.55 -8.88
CA TRP A 964 16.13 0.09 -7.87
C TRP A 964 14.79 0.56 -8.46
N ALA A 965 13.68 0.08 -7.90
CA ALA A 965 12.30 0.43 -8.26
C ALA A 965 11.34 0.03 -7.11
N ARG A 966 11.72 0.31 -5.85
CA ARG A 966 11.03 -0.21 -4.64
C ARG A 966 9.76 0.55 -4.22
N THR A 967 9.48 1.70 -4.83
CA THR A 967 8.34 2.58 -4.54
C THR A 967 7.13 2.23 -5.40
N GLY A 968 5.95 2.72 -5.03
CA GLY A 968 4.70 2.45 -5.75
C GLY A 968 4.50 3.30 -7.00
N TRP A 969 5.37 3.14 -8.02
CA TRP A 969 5.25 3.80 -9.33
C TRP A 969 3.89 3.54 -9.95
N ASP A 970 3.04 4.54 -10.14
CA ASP A 970 1.86 4.38 -11.00
C ASP A 970 2.12 4.96 -12.39
N VAL A 971 2.05 4.10 -13.41
CA VAL A 971 2.44 4.41 -14.80
C VAL A 971 1.59 3.57 -15.76
N THR A 972 1.08 4.19 -16.81
CA THR A 972 0.12 3.65 -17.79
C THR A 972 0.60 3.85 -19.24
N THR A 973 1.44 4.84 -19.54
CA THR A 973 2.00 5.11 -20.87
C THR A 973 3.09 4.15 -21.40
N PRO A 974 3.88 3.41 -20.59
CA PRO A 974 5.01 2.64 -21.14
C PRO A 974 4.62 1.45 -22.02
N ASN A 975 5.21 1.35 -23.20
CA ASN A 975 5.08 0.21 -24.13
C ASN A 975 6.27 -0.77 -24.04
N LEU A 976 7.42 -0.31 -23.53
CA LEU A 976 8.65 -1.10 -23.43
C LEU A 976 9.24 -1.07 -22.00
N LEU A 977 9.51 -2.23 -21.42
CA LEU A 977 10.07 -2.38 -20.07
C LEU A 977 11.28 -3.33 -20.06
N ILE A 978 12.43 -2.89 -19.52
CA ILE A 978 13.69 -3.66 -19.55
C ILE A 978 14.22 -3.93 -18.12
N ASP A 979 14.24 -5.21 -17.70
CA ASP A 979 14.91 -5.72 -16.50
C ASP A 979 16.41 -5.84 -16.77
N ALA A 980 17.14 -4.78 -16.44
CA ALA A 980 18.58 -4.76 -16.43
C ALA A 980 19.15 -5.09 -15.04
N THR A 981 18.40 -5.64 -14.09
CA THR A 981 18.91 -5.87 -12.72
C THR A 981 19.90 -7.04 -12.64
N ALA A 982 19.71 -8.07 -13.46
CA ALA A 982 20.45 -9.34 -13.42
C ALA A 982 20.48 -10.00 -12.02
N THR A 983 19.42 -9.81 -11.22
CA THR A 983 19.34 -10.29 -9.82
C THR A 983 17.98 -10.87 -9.44
N ARG A 984 17.97 -11.81 -8.49
CA ARG A 984 16.83 -12.68 -8.13
C ARG A 984 15.65 -12.04 -7.37
N ASN A 985 15.69 -10.77 -6.96
CA ASN A 985 14.65 -10.20 -6.09
C ASN A 985 13.56 -9.47 -6.88
N VAL A 986 12.42 -10.17 -7.03
CA VAL A 986 11.45 -9.97 -8.11
C VAL A 986 10.27 -9.06 -7.77
N THR A 987 9.96 -8.82 -6.48
CA THR A 987 8.71 -8.14 -6.07
C THR A 987 8.57 -6.71 -6.60
N ALA A 988 9.65 -5.92 -6.57
CA ALA A 988 9.69 -4.56 -7.11
C ALA A 988 9.49 -4.53 -8.64
N TRP A 989 10.06 -5.51 -9.34
CA TRP A 989 9.90 -5.69 -10.78
C TRP A 989 8.46 -6.08 -11.14
N GLN A 990 7.83 -7.01 -10.42
CA GLN A 990 6.43 -7.40 -10.68
C GLN A 990 5.44 -6.27 -10.39
N GLN A 991 5.70 -5.42 -9.37
CA GLN A 991 4.85 -4.26 -9.09
C GLN A 991 4.93 -3.21 -10.20
N LEU A 992 6.12 -2.88 -10.69
CA LEU A 992 6.28 -1.98 -11.84
C LEU A 992 5.66 -2.58 -13.11
N ARG A 993 5.99 -3.85 -13.41
CA ARG A 993 5.44 -4.61 -14.55
C ARG A 993 3.91 -4.58 -14.57
N GLY A 994 3.27 -4.97 -13.46
CA GLY A 994 1.81 -5.00 -13.36
C GLY A 994 1.17 -3.65 -13.67
N ARG A 995 1.80 -2.56 -13.24
CA ARG A 995 1.30 -1.20 -13.50
C ARG A 995 1.57 -0.77 -14.95
N THR A 996 2.75 -1.05 -15.52
CA THR A 996 2.98 -0.88 -16.97
C THR A 996 2.08 -1.77 -17.86
N MET A 997 1.41 -2.78 -17.29
CA MET A 997 0.40 -3.60 -17.96
C MET A 997 -1.03 -3.14 -17.65
N ARG A 998 -1.25 -1.91 -17.14
CA ARG A 998 -2.60 -1.31 -17.13
C ARG A 998 -3.07 -1.04 -18.55
N ALA A 999 -4.36 -1.26 -18.77
CA ALA A 999 -5.06 -0.87 -20.00
C ALA A 999 -5.01 0.65 -20.22
N MET A 1000 -5.07 1.08 -21.48
CA MET A 1000 -5.21 2.50 -21.82
C MET A 1000 -6.60 3.02 -21.45
N GLY A 1001 -6.72 4.33 -21.21
CA GLY A 1001 -8.02 4.99 -20.98
C GLY A 1001 -8.95 5.03 -22.19
N ALA A 1002 -8.49 4.57 -23.36
CA ALA A 1002 -9.31 4.35 -24.56
C ALA A 1002 -9.97 2.94 -24.59
N TRP A 1003 -9.74 2.11 -23.56
CA TRP A 1003 -10.47 0.86 -23.33
C TRP A 1003 -11.63 1.11 -22.37
N ASP A 1004 -12.81 1.30 -22.96
CA ASP A 1004 -14.07 1.68 -22.30
C ASP A 1004 -15.02 0.47 -22.12
N LYS A 1005 -16.27 0.74 -21.73
CA LYS A 1005 -17.32 -0.28 -21.56
C LYS A 1005 -17.68 -0.92 -22.90
N ASP A 1006 -17.80 -0.10 -23.94
CA ASP A 1006 -18.24 -0.50 -25.27
C ASP A 1006 -17.18 -1.40 -25.93
N CYS A 1007 -15.88 -1.13 -25.71
CA CYS A 1007 -14.77 -2.02 -26.06
C CYS A 1007 -14.86 -3.39 -25.37
N TYR A 1008 -15.28 -3.43 -24.10
CA TYR A 1008 -15.46 -4.69 -23.38
C TYR A 1008 -16.66 -5.49 -23.90
N GLU A 1009 -17.80 -4.83 -24.15
CA GLU A 1009 -19.00 -5.49 -24.67
C GLU A 1009 -18.78 -5.99 -26.11
N ALA A 1010 -18.15 -5.19 -26.97
CA ALA A 1010 -17.70 -5.64 -28.30
C ALA A 1010 -16.78 -6.87 -28.21
N MET A 1011 -15.85 -6.91 -27.25
CA MET A 1011 -14.99 -8.07 -27.02
C MET A 1011 -15.78 -9.30 -26.53
N MET A 1012 -16.76 -9.13 -25.65
CA MET A 1012 -17.63 -10.23 -25.19
C MET A 1012 -18.45 -10.84 -26.34
N PHE A 1013 -19.01 -10.01 -27.23
CA PHE A 1013 -19.71 -10.48 -28.43
C PHE A 1013 -18.79 -11.25 -29.39
N LEU A 1014 -17.56 -10.76 -29.59
CA LEU A 1014 -16.59 -11.40 -30.49
C LEU A 1014 -16.05 -12.74 -29.96
N LEU A 1015 -15.73 -12.83 -28.67
CA LEU A 1015 -15.14 -14.05 -28.10
C LEU A 1015 -16.17 -15.16 -27.83
N GLY A 1016 -17.45 -14.82 -27.69
CA GLY A 1016 -18.50 -15.74 -27.25
C GLY A 1016 -18.45 -15.93 -25.73
N SER A 1017 -19.56 -15.65 -25.05
CA SER A 1017 -19.59 -15.65 -23.60
C SER A 1017 -19.61 -17.07 -23.01
N ARG A 1018 -18.67 -17.36 -22.09
CA ARG A 1018 -18.67 -18.57 -21.22
C ARG A 1018 -19.83 -18.57 -20.18
N MET A 1019 -20.98 -17.96 -20.48
CA MET A 1019 -22.12 -17.86 -19.55
C MET A 1019 -23.05 -19.09 -19.51
N GLY A 1020 -23.00 -20.00 -20.50
CA GLY A 1020 -23.92 -21.13 -20.57
C GLY A 1020 -23.71 -22.21 -19.49
N ASP A 1021 -22.44 -22.55 -19.21
CA ASP A 1021 -22.03 -23.90 -18.79
C ASP A 1021 -22.26 -24.30 -17.31
N THR A 1022 -22.89 -23.46 -16.47
CA THR A 1022 -23.14 -23.83 -15.05
C THR A 1022 -24.53 -23.56 -14.47
N LYS A 1023 -25.39 -22.73 -15.09
CA LYS A 1023 -26.78 -22.54 -14.61
C LYS A 1023 -27.86 -22.27 -15.68
N ASN A 1024 -27.52 -22.00 -16.95
CA ASN A 1024 -28.51 -21.48 -17.91
C ASN A 1024 -29.31 -22.54 -18.69
N GLN A 1025 -29.00 -23.83 -18.60
CA GLN A 1025 -29.73 -24.87 -19.36
C GLN A 1025 -31.24 -24.98 -18.98
N GLU A 1026 -31.62 -24.59 -17.76
CA GLU A 1026 -33.04 -24.47 -17.34
C GLU A 1026 -33.73 -23.16 -17.77
N ILE A 1027 -32.98 -22.21 -18.33
CA ILE A 1027 -33.46 -20.89 -18.78
C ILE A 1027 -33.50 -20.83 -20.32
N GLU A 1028 -32.46 -21.30 -21.00
CA GLU A 1028 -32.40 -21.40 -22.48
C GLU A 1028 -33.50 -22.31 -23.06
N SER A 1029 -33.99 -23.26 -22.24
CA SER A 1029 -35.15 -24.11 -22.54
C SER A 1029 -36.52 -23.45 -22.32
N ARG A 1030 -36.56 -22.19 -21.85
CA ARG A 1030 -37.79 -21.43 -21.55
C ARG A 1030 -37.95 -20.12 -22.32
N LEU A 1031 -36.92 -19.66 -23.01
CA LEU A 1031 -36.98 -18.47 -23.87
C LEU A 1031 -37.55 -18.84 -25.27
N PRO A 1032 -38.48 -18.04 -25.84
CA PRO A 1032 -38.93 -18.19 -27.22
C PRO A 1032 -37.77 -18.12 -28.22
N ASP A 1033 -37.89 -18.83 -29.34
CA ASP A 1033 -36.81 -18.87 -30.34
C ASP A 1033 -36.55 -17.51 -31.01
N GLU A 1034 -37.54 -16.62 -31.02
CA GLU A 1034 -37.39 -15.23 -31.50
C GLU A 1034 -36.39 -14.43 -30.63
N GLU A 1035 -36.37 -14.63 -29.31
CA GLU A 1035 -35.42 -13.94 -28.40
C GLU A 1035 -34.00 -14.50 -28.53
N LYS A 1036 -33.85 -15.77 -28.92
CA LYS A 1036 -32.55 -16.38 -29.22
C LYS A 1036 -31.91 -15.77 -30.47
N THR A 1037 -32.71 -15.31 -31.44
CA THR A 1037 -32.21 -14.55 -32.60
C THR A 1037 -31.68 -13.17 -32.21
N THR A 1038 -32.32 -12.47 -31.28
CA THR A 1038 -31.92 -11.12 -30.85
C THR A 1038 -30.52 -11.09 -30.22
N ALA A 1039 -30.08 -12.19 -29.62
CA ALA A 1039 -28.76 -12.34 -29.00
C ALA A 1039 -27.58 -12.39 -30.01
N LEU A 1040 -27.84 -12.51 -31.31
CA LEU A 1040 -26.82 -12.58 -32.36
C LEU A 1040 -26.65 -11.27 -33.16
N THR A 1041 -27.53 -10.29 -33.00
CA THR A 1041 -27.40 -8.98 -33.66
C THR A 1041 -26.61 -7.98 -32.80
N LEU A 1042 -25.49 -7.49 -33.33
CA LEU A 1042 -24.75 -6.36 -32.77
C LEU A 1042 -25.60 -5.09 -32.75
N ASP A 1043 -25.59 -4.36 -31.63
CA ASP A 1043 -26.17 -3.02 -31.60
C ASP A 1043 -25.37 -2.03 -32.47
N LYS A 1044 -26.00 -0.89 -32.80
CA LYS A 1044 -25.39 0.10 -33.69
C LYS A 1044 -24.09 0.69 -33.13
N THR A 1045 -24.01 0.93 -31.82
CA THR A 1045 -22.80 1.46 -31.16
C THR A 1045 -21.61 0.53 -31.37
N THR A 1046 -21.86 -0.78 -31.24
CA THR A 1046 -20.87 -1.84 -31.42
C THR A 1046 -20.50 -2.01 -32.90
N GLN A 1047 -21.46 -1.91 -33.82
CA GLN A 1047 -21.18 -1.90 -35.26
C GLN A 1047 -20.30 -0.70 -35.66
N ASP A 1048 -20.66 0.52 -35.25
CA ASP A 1048 -19.93 1.75 -35.56
C ASP A 1048 -18.50 1.70 -34.96
N LEU A 1049 -18.34 1.20 -33.73
CA LEU A 1049 -17.04 0.96 -33.09
C LEU A 1049 -16.18 -0.05 -33.86
N LEU A 1050 -16.74 -1.20 -34.27
CA LEU A 1050 -16.00 -2.23 -35.00
C LEU A 1050 -15.64 -1.80 -36.43
N LEU A 1051 -16.47 -0.96 -37.07
CA LEU A 1051 -16.12 -0.31 -38.34
C LEU A 1051 -14.96 0.68 -38.17
N GLU A 1052 -15.03 1.58 -37.19
CA GLU A 1052 -13.96 2.54 -36.86
C GLU A 1052 -12.63 1.84 -36.59
N VAL A 1053 -12.67 0.77 -35.78
CA VAL A 1053 -11.54 -0.09 -35.47
C VAL A 1053 -10.98 -0.79 -36.71
N HIS A 1054 -11.83 -1.40 -37.52
CA HIS A 1054 -11.37 -2.09 -38.73
C HIS A 1054 -10.71 -1.11 -39.71
N GLU A 1055 -11.31 0.05 -39.95
CA GLU A 1055 -10.76 1.08 -40.83
C GLU A 1055 -9.41 1.63 -40.34
N LYS A 1056 -9.24 1.82 -39.02
CA LYS A 1056 -7.97 2.22 -38.41
C LYS A 1056 -6.92 1.11 -38.45
N ALA A 1057 -7.28 -0.14 -38.16
CA ALA A 1057 -6.35 -1.27 -38.17
C ALA A 1057 -5.78 -1.57 -39.57
N ASN A 1058 -6.54 -1.27 -40.63
CA ASN A 1058 -6.06 -1.35 -42.02
C ASN A 1058 -4.90 -0.39 -42.36
N VAL A 1059 -4.55 0.56 -41.49
CA VAL A 1059 -3.32 1.38 -41.60
C VAL A 1059 -2.08 0.60 -41.14
N TYR A 1060 -2.25 -0.33 -40.20
CA TYR A 1060 -1.16 -1.06 -39.53
C TYR A 1060 -0.96 -2.50 -40.03
N ILE A 1061 -1.91 -3.06 -40.79
CA ILE A 1061 -1.92 -4.47 -41.22
C ILE A 1061 -2.01 -4.56 -42.75
N GLU A 1062 -0.97 -5.07 -43.41
CA GLU A 1062 -0.79 -5.04 -44.89
C GLU A 1062 -1.77 -5.91 -45.73
N ASN A 1063 -2.86 -6.42 -45.16
CA ASN A 1063 -3.72 -7.44 -45.79
C ASN A 1063 -4.88 -6.87 -46.65
N ARG A 1064 -4.53 -6.17 -47.74
CA ARG A 1064 -5.48 -5.48 -48.64
C ARG A 1064 -6.59 -6.36 -49.24
N ARG A 1065 -6.47 -7.70 -49.28
CA ARG A 1065 -7.44 -8.61 -49.93
C ARG A 1065 -8.76 -8.84 -49.17
N PHE A 1066 -8.84 -8.53 -47.88
CA PHE A 1066 -10.05 -8.78 -47.07
C PHE A 1066 -11.01 -7.57 -46.96
N LYS A 1067 -10.65 -6.42 -47.54
CA LYS A 1067 -11.18 -5.11 -47.14
C LYS A 1067 -12.69 -4.88 -47.33
N LYS A 1068 -13.37 -5.56 -48.27
CA LYS A 1068 -14.79 -5.30 -48.55
C LYS A 1068 -15.72 -6.20 -47.74
N THR A 1069 -15.55 -7.51 -47.85
CA THR A 1069 -16.44 -8.53 -47.27
C THR A 1069 -16.61 -8.41 -45.76
N LEU A 1070 -15.56 -8.05 -45.01
CA LEU A 1070 -15.66 -7.97 -43.54
C LEU A 1070 -16.40 -6.71 -43.07
N SER A 1071 -16.14 -5.55 -43.68
CA SER A 1071 -16.91 -4.32 -43.40
C SER A 1071 -18.39 -4.47 -43.74
N ASP A 1072 -18.71 -5.18 -44.83
CA ASP A 1072 -20.10 -5.41 -45.24
C ASP A 1072 -20.82 -6.38 -44.28
N LYS A 1073 -20.13 -7.38 -43.70
CA LYS A 1073 -20.67 -8.19 -42.57
C LYS A 1073 -20.92 -7.36 -41.30
N ILE A 1074 -20.01 -6.44 -40.93
CA ILE A 1074 -20.21 -5.60 -39.73
C ILE A 1074 -21.44 -4.70 -39.88
N ARG A 1075 -21.67 -4.14 -41.09
CA ARG A 1075 -22.88 -3.38 -41.44
C ARG A 1075 -24.18 -4.20 -41.45
N GLN A 1076 -24.08 -5.53 -41.55
CA GLN A 1076 -25.22 -6.44 -41.46
C GLN A 1076 -25.56 -6.81 -40.01
N GLY A 1077 -24.65 -6.54 -39.05
CA GLY A 1077 -24.86 -6.72 -37.61
C GLY A 1077 -24.93 -8.16 -37.10
N ASP A 1078 -25.20 -9.14 -37.96
CA ASP A 1078 -25.37 -10.55 -37.58
C ASP A 1078 -24.02 -11.26 -37.30
N LEU A 1079 -23.81 -11.65 -36.04
CA LEU A 1079 -22.66 -12.40 -35.57
C LEU A 1079 -22.54 -13.81 -36.19
N SER A 1080 -23.64 -14.41 -36.66
CA SER A 1080 -23.64 -15.73 -37.33
C SER A 1080 -22.80 -15.73 -38.61
N LEU A 1081 -22.71 -14.58 -39.28
CA LEU A 1081 -21.94 -14.40 -40.51
C LEU A 1081 -20.42 -14.40 -40.28
N PHE A 1082 -19.95 -14.28 -39.03
CA PHE A 1082 -18.53 -14.22 -38.70
C PHE A 1082 -18.01 -15.57 -38.22
N THR A 1083 -17.06 -16.13 -38.99
CA THR A 1083 -16.26 -17.28 -38.55
C THR A 1083 -15.41 -16.92 -37.34
N ASP A 1084 -15.06 -17.90 -36.49
CA ASP A 1084 -14.18 -17.69 -35.33
C ASP A 1084 -12.89 -16.94 -35.68
N ARG A 1085 -12.33 -17.20 -36.87
CA ARG A 1085 -11.14 -16.54 -37.38
C ARG A 1085 -11.37 -15.06 -37.69
N GLU A 1086 -12.55 -14.69 -38.19
CA GLU A 1086 -12.94 -13.28 -38.39
C GLU A 1086 -13.22 -12.60 -37.04
N ARG A 1087 -13.86 -13.31 -36.10
CA ARG A 1087 -14.11 -12.80 -34.74
C ARG A 1087 -12.81 -12.53 -33.97
N ILE A 1088 -11.90 -13.51 -33.92
CA ILE A 1088 -10.56 -13.38 -33.33
C ILE A 1088 -9.78 -12.25 -34.02
N LYS A 1089 -9.87 -12.11 -35.35
CA LYS A 1089 -9.22 -11.01 -36.07
C LYS A 1089 -9.75 -9.65 -35.62
N LEU A 1090 -11.07 -9.46 -35.54
CA LEU A 1090 -11.66 -8.20 -35.07
C LEU A 1090 -11.32 -7.91 -33.60
N ALA A 1091 -11.26 -8.94 -32.75
CA ALA A 1091 -10.80 -8.81 -31.37
C ALA A 1091 -9.34 -8.34 -31.30
N VAL A 1092 -8.45 -8.90 -32.13
CA VAL A 1092 -7.05 -8.43 -32.26
C VAL A 1092 -6.99 -6.99 -32.74
N GLU A 1093 -7.76 -6.62 -33.78
CA GLU A 1093 -7.81 -5.25 -34.32
C GLU A 1093 -8.33 -4.25 -33.26
N LEU A 1094 -9.35 -4.62 -32.48
CA LEU A 1094 -9.89 -3.82 -31.36
C LEU A 1094 -8.84 -3.58 -30.27
N MET A 1095 -8.13 -4.63 -29.83
CA MET A 1095 -7.05 -4.50 -28.86
C MET A 1095 -5.89 -3.63 -29.38
N MET A 1096 -5.52 -3.76 -30.65
CA MET A 1096 -4.43 -3.00 -31.28
C MET A 1096 -4.75 -1.52 -31.51
N VAL A 1097 -6.04 -1.16 -31.67
CA VAL A 1097 -6.48 0.24 -31.88
C VAL A 1097 -6.87 0.96 -30.59
N ARG A 1098 -7.51 0.26 -29.63
CA ARG A 1098 -8.03 0.86 -28.38
C ARG A 1098 -7.17 0.57 -27.15
N ASN A 1099 -6.22 -0.35 -27.22
CA ASN A 1099 -5.29 -0.69 -26.14
C ASN A 1099 -3.84 -0.73 -26.64
N LYS A 1100 -2.89 -1.10 -25.77
CA LYS A 1100 -1.46 -1.21 -26.10
C LYS A 1100 -0.95 -2.63 -25.90
N VAL A 1101 0.17 -2.97 -26.54
CA VAL A 1101 0.93 -4.20 -26.27
C VAL A 1101 2.24 -3.86 -25.58
N THR A 1102 2.46 -4.42 -24.39
CA THR A 1102 3.65 -4.13 -23.57
C THR A 1102 4.74 -5.18 -23.79
N HIS A 1103 5.90 -4.77 -24.30
CA HIS A 1103 7.06 -5.63 -24.49
C HIS A 1103 8.01 -5.60 -23.28
N ILE A 1104 8.40 -6.80 -22.82
CA ILE A 1104 9.12 -6.97 -21.53
C ILE A 1104 10.42 -7.76 -21.75
N TYR A 1105 11.57 -7.12 -21.52
CA TYR A 1105 12.89 -7.71 -21.73
C TYR A 1105 13.59 -8.09 -20.41
N GLU A 1106 14.09 -9.31 -20.32
CA GLU A 1106 15.00 -9.79 -19.27
C GLU A 1106 16.45 -9.85 -19.79
N LEU A 1107 17.34 -9.01 -19.26
CA LEU A 1107 18.76 -9.08 -19.59
C LEU A 1107 19.46 -10.19 -18.80
N VAL A 1108 20.03 -11.17 -19.51
CA VAL A 1108 20.79 -12.27 -18.93
C VAL A 1108 22.26 -12.23 -19.33
N LYS A 1109 23.15 -12.42 -18.36
CA LYS A 1109 24.60 -12.35 -18.57
C LYS A 1109 25.14 -13.64 -19.19
N ALA A 1110 25.78 -13.54 -20.35
CA ALA A 1110 26.38 -14.69 -21.03
C ALA A 1110 27.67 -15.19 -20.37
N TYR A 1111 28.52 -14.29 -19.88
CA TYR A 1111 29.90 -14.62 -19.47
C TYR A 1111 30.29 -14.09 -18.07
N GLY A 1112 31.25 -14.77 -17.44
CA GLY A 1112 31.94 -14.33 -16.21
C GLY A 1112 31.40 -14.93 -14.91
N SER A 1113 31.85 -14.38 -13.78
CA SER A 1113 31.57 -14.92 -12.43
C SER A 1113 30.09 -14.96 -12.02
N THR A 1114 29.21 -14.33 -12.79
CA THR A 1114 27.76 -14.28 -12.54
C THR A 1114 26.96 -14.63 -13.80
N THR A 1115 27.48 -15.50 -14.66
CA THR A 1115 26.75 -16.01 -15.84
C THR A 1115 25.38 -16.57 -15.45
N GLN A 1116 24.34 -16.20 -16.19
CA GLN A 1116 22.93 -16.58 -15.96
C GLN A 1116 22.44 -17.70 -16.90
N ILE A 1117 23.16 -17.97 -18.00
CA ILE A 1117 22.85 -19.02 -18.99
C ILE A 1117 23.85 -20.19 -18.94
N ARG A 1118 23.62 -21.24 -19.73
CA ARG A 1118 24.54 -22.35 -19.96
C ARG A 1118 24.27 -22.96 -21.34
N PHE A 1119 25.31 -23.46 -21.99
CA PHE A 1119 25.14 -24.31 -23.18
C PHE A 1119 24.75 -25.72 -22.74
N ASP A 1120 23.62 -26.21 -23.25
CA ASP A 1120 23.21 -27.59 -23.11
C ASP A 1120 23.82 -28.39 -24.27
N ARG A 1121 24.91 -29.12 -23.99
CA ARG A 1121 25.64 -29.89 -24.99
C ARG A 1121 24.81 -31.00 -25.64
N ARG A 1122 23.72 -31.46 -25.03
CA ARG A 1122 22.84 -32.50 -25.61
C ARG A 1122 21.86 -31.89 -26.60
N ALA A 1123 21.23 -30.78 -26.23
CA ALA A 1123 20.31 -30.05 -27.10
C ALA A 1123 21.02 -29.18 -28.17
N LYS A 1124 22.31 -28.86 -27.96
CA LYS A 1124 23.07 -27.83 -28.69
C LYS A 1124 22.47 -26.42 -28.56
N GLU A 1125 21.81 -26.14 -27.45
CA GLU A 1125 21.05 -24.90 -27.20
C GLU A 1125 21.64 -24.09 -26.04
N TRP A 1126 21.39 -22.78 -26.06
CA TRP A 1126 21.64 -21.92 -24.90
C TRP A 1126 20.41 -21.81 -24.00
N ARG A 1127 20.52 -22.32 -22.77
CA ARG A 1127 19.42 -22.42 -21.81
C ARG A 1127 19.70 -21.58 -20.55
N ARG A 1128 18.65 -21.03 -19.94
CA ARG A 1128 18.74 -20.37 -18.62
C ARG A 1128 19.28 -21.35 -17.57
N ARG A 1129 20.08 -20.87 -16.61
CA ARG A 1129 20.42 -21.66 -15.41
C ARG A 1129 19.18 -21.83 -14.54
N SER A 1130 19.11 -22.92 -13.76
CA SER A 1130 18.00 -23.20 -12.82
C SER A 1130 17.66 -21.97 -11.95
N ALA A 1131 18.67 -21.21 -11.53
CA ALA A 1131 18.55 -19.98 -10.76
C ALA A 1131 17.70 -18.87 -11.39
N VAL A 1132 17.53 -18.87 -12.72
CA VAL A 1132 16.67 -17.94 -13.50
C VAL A 1132 15.45 -18.69 -14.06
N SER A 1133 15.58 -19.98 -14.40
CA SER A 1133 14.43 -20.82 -14.75
C SER A 1133 13.35 -20.82 -13.66
N ALA A 1134 13.76 -20.82 -12.38
CA ALA A 1134 12.86 -20.74 -11.23
C ALA A 1134 12.20 -19.36 -11.01
N LYS A 1135 12.65 -18.28 -11.66
CA LYS A 1135 11.91 -17.00 -11.73
C LYS A 1135 10.66 -17.13 -12.62
N HIS A 1136 10.66 -18.10 -13.52
CA HIS A 1136 9.68 -18.26 -14.58
C HIS A 1136 8.79 -19.51 -14.46
N SER A 1137 9.20 -20.55 -13.71
CA SER A 1137 8.49 -21.84 -13.58
C SER A 1137 7.05 -21.78 -13.06
N HIS A 1138 6.62 -20.63 -12.54
CA HIS A 1138 5.27 -20.37 -12.03
C HIS A 1138 4.53 -19.26 -12.80
N ASN A 1139 5.22 -18.55 -13.69
CA ASN A 1139 4.63 -17.54 -14.57
C ASN A 1139 4.04 -18.22 -15.81
N PHE A 1140 3.01 -17.60 -16.38
CA PHE A 1140 2.49 -17.89 -17.70
C PHE A 1140 2.47 -16.60 -18.54
N SER A 1141 2.63 -16.72 -19.84
CA SER A 1141 2.49 -15.63 -20.83
C SER A 1141 2.32 -16.24 -22.22
N VAL A 1142 1.96 -15.42 -23.19
CA VAL A 1142 2.14 -15.74 -24.62
C VAL A 1142 3.61 -15.65 -25.01
N ASN A 1143 4.10 -16.66 -25.75
CA ASN A 1143 5.38 -16.62 -26.46
C ASN A 1143 5.26 -15.66 -27.67
N PRO A 1144 6.05 -14.57 -27.75
CA PRO A 1144 5.88 -13.57 -28.82
C PRO A 1144 6.06 -14.08 -30.26
N PHE A 1145 6.76 -15.19 -30.45
CA PHE A 1145 7.09 -15.69 -31.79
C PHE A 1145 6.10 -16.73 -32.30
N THR A 1146 5.58 -17.60 -31.43
CA THR A 1146 4.60 -18.65 -31.81
C THR A 1146 3.15 -18.21 -31.60
N GLY A 1147 2.88 -17.32 -30.63
CA GLY A 1147 1.52 -16.99 -30.19
C GLY A 1147 0.93 -17.99 -29.19
N ASP A 1148 1.71 -18.97 -28.72
CA ASP A 1148 1.21 -19.93 -27.71
C ASP A 1148 1.27 -19.36 -26.29
N TYR A 1149 0.16 -19.46 -25.57
CA TYR A 1149 0.12 -19.28 -24.13
C TYR A 1149 0.72 -20.49 -23.43
N CYS A 1150 1.86 -20.30 -22.76
CA CYS A 1150 2.64 -21.37 -22.14
C CYS A 1150 3.29 -20.90 -20.82
N LYS A 1151 4.13 -21.75 -20.23
CA LYS A 1151 4.64 -21.61 -18.86
C LYS A 1151 6.16 -21.76 -18.82
N GLY A 1152 6.81 -21.22 -17.78
CA GLY A 1152 8.23 -21.52 -17.52
C GLY A 1152 9.18 -20.75 -18.42
N SER A 1153 10.27 -21.37 -18.89
CA SER A 1153 11.22 -20.66 -19.75
C SER A 1153 10.74 -20.45 -21.20
N GLU A 1154 9.61 -21.06 -21.57
CA GLU A 1154 9.11 -21.12 -22.96
C GLU A 1154 8.28 -19.89 -23.35
N HIS A 1155 7.57 -19.27 -22.39
CA HIS A 1155 6.82 -18.04 -22.65
C HIS A 1155 7.72 -16.83 -22.84
N SER A 1156 8.97 -16.90 -22.36
CA SER A 1156 10.00 -15.88 -22.49
C SER A 1156 11.15 -16.40 -23.33
N PRO A 1157 10.99 -16.58 -24.66
CA PRO A 1157 12.03 -17.14 -25.52
C PRO A 1157 13.32 -16.32 -25.46
N PHE A 1158 14.44 -17.00 -25.60
CA PHE A 1158 15.78 -16.43 -25.44
C PHE A 1158 16.38 -16.14 -26.81
N VAL A 1159 16.66 -14.87 -27.09
CA VAL A 1159 16.99 -14.36 -28.44
C VAL A 1159 18.50 -14.16 -28.60
N TYR A 1160 19.12 -14.85 -29.56
CA TYR A 1160 20.55 -14.80 -29.85
C TYR A 1160 20.83 -15.28 -31.28
N VAL A 1161 22.01 -14.96 -31.82
CA VAL A 1161 22.31 -15.22 -33.24
C VAL A 1161 22.93 -16.61 -33.50
N GLU A 1162 23.99 -17.03 -32.77
CA GLU A 1162 24.54 -18.41 -32.82
C GLU A 1162 24.57 -19.25 -31.49
N ASP A 1163 25.19 -19.15 -30.29
CA ASP A 1163 26.37 -18.62 -29.51
C ASP A 1163 26.52 -17.24 -28.81
N PRO A 1164 25.67 -16.88 -27.83
CA PRO A 1164 25.64 -15.57 -27.16
C PRO A 1164 26.85 -15.24 -26.26
N ARG A 1165 27.95 -15.98 -26.30
CA ARG A 1165 29.23 -15.52 -25.74
C ARG A 1165 29.98 -14.57 -26.68
N GLU A 1166 29.69 -14.66 -27.98
CA GLU A 1166 30.54 -14.11 -29.04
C GLU A 1166 29.81 -13.04 -29.89
N TYR A 1167 28.57 -12.65 -29.55
CA TYR A 1167 27.88 -11.55 -30.23
C TYR A 1167 28.27 -10.16 -29.75
N SER A 1168 28.60 -9.33 -30.74
CA SER A 1168 28.48 -7.89 -30.68
C SER A 1168 26.99 -7.49 -30.70
N PRO A 1169 26.59 -6.47 -29.91
CA PRO A 1169 25.23 -5.95 -29.90
C PRO A 1169 24.71 -5.46 -31.26
N THR A 1170 25.60 -5.12 -32.20
CA THR A 1170 25.25 -4.77 -33.59
C THR A 1170 24.53 -5.91 -34.31
N ARG A 1171 24.99 -7.17 -34.16
CA ARG A 1171 24.29 -8.34 -34.74
C ARG A 1171 22.94 -8.58 -34.06
N LEU A 1172 22.88 -8.38 -32.73
CA LEU A 1172 21.66 -8.50 -31.93
C LEU A 1172 20.57 -7.51 -32.39
N LYS A 1173 20.91 -6.24 -32.66
CA LYS A 1173 19.95 -5.23 -33.18
C LYS A 1173 19.25 -5.69 -34.45
N ALA A 1174 20.02 -6.08 -35.48
CA ALA A 1174 19.47 -6.48 -36.78
C ALA A 1174 18.61 -7.76 -36.68
N HIS A 1175 19.00 -8.68 -35.81
CA HIS A 1175 18.24 -9.91 -35.55
C HIS A 1175 16.93 -9.64 -34.78
N LEU A 1176 16.96 -8.81 -33.73
CA LEU A 1176 15.76 -8.40 -32.99
C LEU A 1176 14.75 -7.68 -33.89
N ALA A 1177 15.20 -6.71 -34.69
CA ALA A 1177 14.31 -5.96 -35.58
C ALA A 1177 13.52 -6.88 -36.53
N LYS A 1178 14.19 -7.87 -37.13
CA LYS A 1178 13.54 -8.87 -37.99
C LYS A 1178 12.55 -9.77 -37.23
N LEU A 1179 12.81 -10.07 -35.95
CA LEU A 1179 11.96 -10.92 -35.13
C LEU A 1179 10.73 -10.21 -34.55
N LEU A 1180 10.80 -8.90 -34.33
CA LEU A 1180 9.73 -8.12 -33.68
C LEU A 1180 8.59 -7.72 -34.63
N ALA A 1181 8.83 -7.71 -35.93
CA ALA A 1181 7.82 -7.39 -36.93
C ALA A 1181 6.62 -8.34 -36.84
N GLY A 1182 5.45 -7.79 -36.47
CA GLY A 1182 4.20 -8.54 -36.30
C GLY A 1182 4.06 -9.32 -34.99
N CYS A 1183 4.98 -9.17 -34.01
CA CYS A 1183 4.84 -9.81 -32.70
C CYS A 1183 3.61 -9.34 -31.93
N ASP A 1184 3.30 -8.04 -31.96
CA ASP A 1184 2.18 -7.45 -31.21
C ASP A 1184 0.85 -8.17 -31.48
N ALA A 1185 0.50 -8.36 -32.75
CA ALA A 1185 -0.72 -9.06 -33.15
C ALA A 1185 -0.71 -10.54 -32.69
N LYS A 1186 0.44 -11.23 -32.73
CA LYS A 1186 0.58 -12.61 -32.23
C LYS A 1186 0.42 -12.72 -30.71
N ILE A 1187 0.95 -11.74 -29.98
CA ILE A 1187 0.81 -11.66 -28.51
C ILE A 1187 -0.69 -11.54 -28.17
N VAL A 1188 -1.37 -10.58 -28.79
CA VAL A 1188 -2.82 -10.35 -28.61
C VAL A 1188 -3.63 -11.60 -29.00
N GLU A 1189 -3.39 -12.16 -30.19
CA GLU A 1189 -4.08 -13.35 -30.68
C GLU A 1189 -3.86 -14.56 -29.75
N GLY A 1190 -2.67 -14.71 -29.17
CA GLY A 1190 -2.35 -15.76 -28.21
C GLY A 1190 -3.08 -15.62 -26.86
N TRP A 1191 -3.28 -14.40 -26.38
CA TRP A 1191 -4.05 -14.15 -25.15
C TRP A 1191 -5.54 -14.43 -25.37
N ILE A 1192 -6.08 -14.03 -26.52
CA ILE A 1192 -7.45 -14.35 -26.95
C ILE A 1192 -7.66 -15.87 -27.06
N LYS A 1193 -6.79 -16.58 -27.80
CA LYS A 1193 -6.82 -18.04 -27.95
C LYS A 1193 -6.66 -18.80 -26.63
N ALA A 1194 -6.11 -18.17 -25.60
CA ALA A 1194 -5.97 -18.78 -24.27
C ALA A 1194 -7.24 -18.69 -23.40
N VAL A 1195 -8.21 -17.83 -23.76
CA VAL A 1195 -9.55 -17.79 -23.14
C VAL A 1195 -10.55 -18.65 -23.92
N MET A 1196 -10.39 -18.76 -25.24
CA MET A 1196 -11.20 -19.64 -26.10
C MET A 1196 -10.83 -21.13 -26.01
N ARG A 1197 -9.80 -21.48 -25.22
CA ARG A 1197 -9.40 -22.85 -24.86
C ARG A 1197 -9.86 -23.15 -23.43
#